data_AF-A0A8H3ZTK3-F1
#
_entry.id   AF-A0A8H3ZTK3-F1
#
_cell.length_a   1.000
_cell.length_b   1.000
_cell.length_c   1.000
_cell.angle_alpha   90.00
_cell.angle_beta   90.00
_cell.angle_gamma   90.00
#
_symmetry.space_group_name_H-M   'P 1'
#
loop_
_entity.id
_entity.type
_entity.pdbx_description
1 polymer ?
#
loop_
_entity_poly.entity_id
_entity_poly.type
_entity_poly.pdbx_seq_one_letter_code
_entity_poly.pdbx_strand_id
1 'polypeptide(L)'
;MTRTESNENGASMGSKGIRRSHQKSRGGCSFCKRRRIKCDERKPSCTNCVKRLLWCSLNTSPSPASTPENAAQATVFEPLPGNQAMEECDESAFTLDVQDLQLFHHFCSTTSTTFGPTPHVQQFWSITVAQMSFSHPFLLRAILAIGGLHMNHLRQNSSEASGWYKTKATAHWQAAVRLATPRLAAIDAESCDPLFIFAMLSCLQTFALGPQPGNFLLFTDDSEMEWPIFFRGLRTVAEASVLFGMTEPARPLAFMYGIAKLDLETLPPHEPVTSWGTALRNLRQIMMNEVSGEEERAVYQDALRRLRAGFAAVFGDSDTVGGANSQVVFAWLYHVSEDFVGRLQARQNLALVFFAYFAVLIKQIDGVWMIKGWPDHLIAGIYYTLVPATRLWIRWPMERIGWFPPPYITLSDATDGLDMSASSTEPPFLGEPSKTNLNCAASYCTWINKILQNRNNYEIITLHSSHRCICPPVLTLLQNTIAENFGGSTAASLGSHQFSLDDCPDLTSKIGVVTGGSEGIGYGITHTLLKHNIAKLYILSVSKEVVEGAQDAIAKDLGTEKANRTKWFQCDMSDWKRVKEVAEAIKNDADRLDILVNNAGRGIMSAELTDYGVDRHMALNHMGHVVLTSHLLPLIKETAEKGNVVRIVNQASNAHQAAPSDVKFESLEELNKDLGPNGQYGRSKLANILYARYFARKVTQNGHPNVLMNASHPGFVSTKMSKEDIFEPYPLGGYAMAVGMEPFKKSQWEGAVSAVFAATAIKESGQYICPPAIPEAGNKLAQDEKLADQLMELTRKIITEKTKSQSVDKGCPMDDLVLH
;
A
#
# COMPACT_ATOMS: atom_id res chain seq x y z
N MET A 1 69.23 43.43 23.67
CA MET A 1 69.07 43.15 25.11
C MET A 1 68.31 41.84 25.24
N THR A 2 69.07 40.74 25.31
CA THR A 2 69.02 39.70 26.36
C THR A 2 67.69 38.95 26.36
N ARG A 3 67.53 37.76 25.74
CA ARG A 3 68.40 36.56 25.70
C ARG A 3 68.96 36.24 27.08
N THR A 4 68.44 35.16 27.66
CA THR A 4 69.15 34.03 28.27
C THR A 4 68.07 33.10 28.81
N GLU A 5 68.05 31.79 28.66
CA GLU A 5 68.92 30.71 28.16
C GLU A 5 68.03 29.46 28.39
N SER A 6 68.11 28.30 27.77
CA SER A 6 69.12 27.54 27.02
C SER A 6 68.34 26.34 26.43
N ASN A 7 68.48 26.02 25.13
CA ASN A 7 69.32 24.93 24.59
C ASN A 7 69.19 23.59 25.36
N GLU A 8 68.99 22.41 24.77
CA GLU A 8 69.22 21.94 23.40
C GLU A 8 68.75 20.47 23.30
N ASN A 9 68.42 20.04 22.07
CA ASN A 9 68.66 18.72 21.47
C ASN A 9 68.19 17.41 22.14
N GLY A 10 67.55 16.55 21.32
CA GLY A 10 67.68 15.10 21.50
C GLY A 10 66.52 14.28 20.99
N ALA A 11 66.78 13.50 19.94
CA ALA A 11 65.86 12.57 19.30
C ALA A 11 65.37 11.43 20.22
N SER A 12 64.30 10.78 19.75
CA SER A 12 63.58 9.62 20.28
C SER A 12 64.35 8.61 21.13
N MET A 13 63.79 8.24 22.29
CA MET A 13 63.35 6.86 22.62
C MET A 13 62.63 6.82 23.99
N GLY A 14 61.58 5.99 24.04
CA GLY A 14 60.60 5.72 25.10
C GLY A 14 60.88 6.07 26.57
N SER A 15 59.86 6.65 27.22
CA SER A 15 59.49 6.23 28.58
C SER A 15 57.99 5.94 28.66
N LYS A 16 57.69 4.77 29.21
CA LYS A 16 56.37 4.16 29.35
C LYS A 16 55.49 5.02 30.25
N GLY A 17 54.44 5.61 29.67
CA GLY A 17 53.32 6.13 30.44
C GLY A 17 52.71 4.99 31.27
N ILE A 18 52.87 5.09 32.59
CA ILE A 18 52.35 4.16 33.60
C ILE A 18 50.83 4.04 33.40
N ARG A 19 50.37 2.93 32.82
CA ARG A 19 48.96 2.55 32.86
C ARG A 19 48.62 2.26 34.32
N ARG A 20 47.83 3.13 34.96
CA ARG A 20 47.14 2.80 36.21
C ARG A 20 46.34 1.52 35.97
N SER A 21 46.74 0.42 36.63
CA SER A 21 46.01 -0.83 36.56
C SER A 21 44.67 -0.64 37.24
N HIS A 22 43.61 -0.45 36.46
CA HIS A 22 42.26 -0.47 36.99
C HIS A 22 41.80 -1.92 37.07
N GLN A 23 41.46 -2.36 38.28
CA GLN A 23 40.83 -3.63 38.56
C GLN A 23 39.55 -3.73 37.71
N LYS A 24 39.48 -4.72 36.81
CA LYS A 24 38.33 -4.92 35.91
C LYS A 24 37.10 -5.16 36.78
N SER A 25 36.12 -4.26 36.71
CA SER A 25 34.86 -4.42 37.41
C SER A 25 34.14 -5.63 36.79
N ARG A 26 34.04 -6.73 37.55
CA ARG A 26 33.39 -7.96 37.08
C ARG A 26 31.89 -7.74 36.89
N GLY A 27 31.28 -6.84 37.66
CA GLY A 27 29.85 -6.50 37.62
C GLY A 27 29.44 -5.36 36.67
N GLY A 28 30.35 -4.73 35.94
CA GLY A 28 30.04 -3.57 35.10
C GLY A 28 29.01 -3.86 34.00
N CYS A 29 28.18 -2.87 33.66
CA CYS A 29 27.23 -3.01 32.55
C CYS A 29 27.94 -3.26 31.21
N SER A 30 27.28 -3.98 30.32
CA SER A 30 27.81 -4.38 29.00
C SER A 30 28.26 -3.17 28.16
N PHE A 31 27.55 -2.03 28.23
CA PHE A 31 27.91 -0.83 27.48
C PHE A 31 29.20 -0.15 27.99
N CYS A 32 29.38 -0.04 29.30
CA CYS A 32 30.62 0.48 29.87
C CYS A 32 31.80 -0.45 29.60
N LYS A 33 31.58 -1.78 29.67
CA LYS A 33 32.58 -2.80 29.33
C LYS A 33 33.00 -2.72 27.86
N ARG A 34 32.05 -2.63 26.93
CA ARG A 34 32.32 -2.51 25.48
C ARG A 34 33.11 -1.25 25.16
N ARG A 35 32.81 -0.14 25.85
CA ARG A 35 33.51 1.14 25.72
C ARG A 35 34.83 1.21 26.50
N ARG A 36 35.20 0.12 27.21
CA ARG A 36 36.42 0.00 28.02
C ARG A 36 36.58 1.12 29.06
N ILE A 37 35.46 1.60 29.63
CA ILE A 37 35.42 2.60 30.72
C ILE A 37 34.92 1.96 32.03
N LYS A 38 35.30 2.53 33.18
CA LYS A 38 34.88 2.02 34.49
C LYS A 38 33.37 2.24 34.69
N CYS A 39 32.64 1.16 34.94
CA CYS A 39 31.25 1.21 35.39
C CYS A 39 31.23 1.42 36.91
N ASP A 40 30.34 2.27 37.41
CA ASP A 40 30.11 2.48 38.83
C ASP A 40 29.06 1.51 39.41
N GLU A 41 28.53 0.61 38.58
CA GLU A 41 27.67 -0.53 38.96
C GLU A 41 26.38 -0.16 39.73
N ARG A 42 26.00 1.13 39.76
CA ARG A 42 24.75 1.58 40.34
C ARG A 42 23.56 0.97 39.59
N LYS A 43 22.57 0.51 40.35
CA LYS A 43 21.27 0.03 39.87
C LYS A 43 20.21 1.11 40.14
N PRO A 44 19.20 1.27 39.28
CA PRO A 44 18.90 0.46 38.08
C PRO A 44 19.78 0.80 36.86
N SER A 45 20.55 1.89 36.90
CA SER A 45 21.44 2.29 35.81
C SER A 45 22.71 2.99 36.31
N CYS A 46 23.83 2.72 35.64
CA CYS A 46 25.13 3.27 35.98
C CYS A 46 25.26 4.74 35.53
N THR A 47 26.02 5.57 36.26
CA THR A 47 26.09 7.02 36.03
C THR A 47 26.61 7.37 34.63
N ASN A 48 27.51 6.55 34.07
CA ASN A 48 28.07 6.75 32.74
C ASN A 48 27.07 6.45 31.60
N CYS A 49 26.11 5.56 31.83
CA CYS A 49 25.01 5.32 30.89
C CYS A 49 23.97 6.45 30.98
N VAL A 50 23.61 6.87 32.20
CA VAL A 50 22.64 7.96 32.43
C VAL A 50 23.12 9.29 31.84
N LYS A 51 24.36 9.70 32.09
CA LYS A 51 24.92 10.95 31.55
C LYS A 51 24.96 11.02 30.02
N ARG A 52 24.87 9.88 29.34
CA ARG A 52 24.88 9.79 27.87
C ARG A 52 23.54 9.36 27.29
N LEU A 53 22.49 9.30 28.12
CA LEU A 53 21.16 8.86 27.71
C LEU A 53 21.17 7.48 27.02
N LEU A 54 22.05 6.57 27.49
CA LEU A 54 22.17 5.21 26.99
C LEU A 54 21.50 4.23 27.94
N TRP A 55 20.83 3.22 27.39
CA TRP A 55 20.22 2.13 28.16
C TRP A 55 21.27 1.29 28.89
N CYS A 56 21.04 0.96 30.17
CA CYS A 56 21.99 0.26 31.03
C CYS A 56 21.57 -1.19 31.30
N SER A 57 22.43 -2.15 30.98
CA SER A 57 22.18 -3.58 31.19
C SER A 57 22.24 -4.06 32.65
N LEU A 58 22.40 -3.15 33.61
CA LEU A 58 22.22 -3.46 35.04
C LEU A 58 20.75 -3.43 35.48
N ASN A 59 19.86 -3.03 34.58
CA ASN A 59 18.43 -2.99 34.82
C ASN A 59 17.87 -4.42 34.77
N THR A 60 17.71 -5.06 35.93
CA THR A 60 17.08 -6.39 36.07
C THR A 60 16.18 -6.42 37.29
N SER A 61 14.89 -6.72 37.09
CA SER A 61 14.00 -7.27 38.11
C SER A 61 14.15 -8.80 38.11
N PRO A 62 14.07 -9.50 39.27
CA PRO A 62 14.45 -10.90 39.38
C PRO A 62 13.29 -11.88 39.10
N SER A 63 13.60 -13.03 38.48
CA SER A 63 12.81 -14.27 38.56
C SER A 63 13.62 -15.37 39.26
N PRO A 64 12.96 -16.36 39.91
CA PRO A 64 13.58 -17.19 40.95
C PRO A 64 14.43 -18.33 40.40
N ALA A 65 15.44 -18.68 41.19
CA ALA A 65 16.48 -19.68 40.93
C ALA A 65 15.96 -21.13 40.93
N SER A 66 16.55 -21.96 40.07
CA SER A 66 16.62 -23.42 40.24
C SER A 66 18.04 -23.84 40.60
N THR A 67 18.14 -24.69 41.62
CA THR A 67 19.35 -25.27 42.22
C THR A 67 19.97 -26.35 41.30
N PRO A 68 21.29 -26.63 41.42
CA PRO A 68 22.01 -27.52 40.51
C PRO A 68 22.22 -28.92 41.12
N GLU A 69 22.08 -29.98 40.33
CA GLU A 69 22.69 -31.27 40.67
C GLU A 69 23.04 -32.12 39.44
N ASN A 70 24.25 -32.68 39.51
CA ASN A 70 24.87 -33.76 38.74
C ASN A 70 25.49 -33.49 37.36
N ALA A 71 26.81 -33.31 37.43
CA ALA A 71 27.79 -33.54 36.39
C ALA A 71 27.97 -35.03 36.07
N ALA A 72 28.23 -35.39 34.81
CA ALA A 72 29.53 -35.89 34.34
C ALA A 72 29.43 -36.64 32.99
N GLN A 73 30.53 -36.55 32.22
CA GLN A 73 30.95 -37.36 31.06
C GLN A 73 30.31 -37.03 29.70
N ALA A 74 31.01 -37.08 28.56
CA ALA A 74 32.43 -37.06 28.21
C ALA A 74 32.49 -36.82 26.68
N THR A 75 33.56 -36.21 26.23
CA THR A 75 33.91 -35.82 24.84
C THR A 75 34.06 -37.00 23.87
N VAL A 76 33.54 -36.87 22.63
CA VAL A 76 34.11 -37.46 21.39
C VAL A 76 33.85 -36.53 20.20
N PHE A 77 34.88 -36.36 19.35
CA PHE A 77 34.93 -35.51 18.15
C PHE A 77 34.54 -36.30 16.87
N GLU A 78 33.84 -35.58 15.95
CA GLU A 78 33.72 -35.75 14.48
C GLU A 78 32.98 -36.97 13.85
N PRO A 79 32.49 -36.90 12.58
CA PRO A 79 32.53 -35.82 11.56
C PRO A 79 31.16 -35.46 10.91
N LEU A 80 31.12 -34.35 10.14
CA LEU A 80 30.00 -33.95 9.26
C LEU A 80 29.56 -35.07 8.30
N PRO A 81 28.24 -35.23 8.05
CA PRO A 81 27.76 -34.99 6.70
C PRO A 81 26.31 -34.44 6.60
N GLY A 82 26.07 -33.65 5.55
CA GLY A 82 24.80 -33.71 4.82
C GLY A 82 23.84 -32.52 4.99
N ASN A 83 23.64 -31.80 3.89
CA ASN A 83 22.57 -30.83 3.67
C ASN A 83 21.19 -31.36 4.08
N GLN A 84 20.68 -30.96 5.25
CA GLN A 84 19.25 -30.85 5.55
C GLN A 84 19.04 -29.76 6.61
N ALA A 85 19.08 -28.49 6.21
CA ALA A 85 18.45 -27.43 6.99
C ALA A 85 17.00 -27.31 6.53
N MET A 86 16.15 -28.20 7.05
CA MET A 86 14.75 -27.85 7.27
C MET A 86 14.73 -26.75 8.33
N GLU A 87 13.94 -25.71 8.07
CA GLU A 87 13.67 -24.60 8.99
C GLU A 87 13.29 -25.13 10.39
N GLU A 88 14.14 -24.90 11.39
CA GLU A 88 13.72 -24.96 12.78
C GLU A 88 12.76 -23.78 13.03
N CYS A 89 11.47 -24.07 13.01
CA CYS A 89 10.43 -23.19 13.53
C CYS A 89 10.67 -22.98 15.04
N ASP A 90 10.65 -21.72 15.48
CA ASP A 90 10.67 -21.31 16.89
C ASP A 90 9.46 -21.89 17.64
N GLU A 91 9.64 -23.01 18.35
CA GLU A 91 8.61 -23.71 19.13
C GLU A 91 7.96 -22.83 20.21
N SER A 92 8.56 -21.69 20.58
CA SER A 92 7.99 -20.76 21.58
C SER A 92 6.78 -19.98 21.06
N ALA A 93 6.53 -19.95 19.75
CA ALA A 93 5.43 -19.21 19.13
C ALA A 93 4.04 -19.86 19.29
N PHE A 94 3.96 -21.10 19.79
CA PHE A 94 2.74 -21.93 19.77
C PHE A 94 2.21 -22.41 21.13
N THR A 95 2.75 -21.93 22.25
CA THR A 95 2.20 -22.31 23.56
C THR A 95 0.87 -21.60 23.80
N LEU A 96 -0.21 -22.37 24.01
CA LEU A 96 -1.51 -21.90 24.50
C LEU A 96 -1.68 -22.30 25.95
N ASP A 97 -2.19 -21.40 26.78
CA ASP A 97 -2.48 -21.68 28.19
C ASP A 97 -3.98 -21.92 28.46
N VAL A 98 -4.32 -22.29 29.70
CA VAL A 98 -5.73 -22.54 30.10
C VAL A 98 -6.61 -21.31 29.87
N GLN A 99 -6.05 -20.10 29.95
CA GLN A 99 -6.82 -18.89 29.75
C GLN A 99 -7.06 -18.64 28.25
N ASP A 100 -6.18 -19.09 27.37
CA ASP A 100 -6.44 -19.10 25.92
C ASP A 100 -7.60 -20.03 25.58
N LEU A 101 -7.71 -21.18 26.26
CA LEU A 101 -8.89 -22.05 26.14
C LEU A 101 -10.17 -21.35 26.63
N GLN A 102 -10.08 -20.53 27.68
CA GLN A 102 -11.20 -19.70 28.14
C GLN A 102 -11.60 -18.65 27.09
N LEU A 103 -10.64 -17.96 26.48
CA LEU A 103 -10.87 -17.00 25.39
C LEU A 103 -11.51 -17.67 24.17
N PHE A 104 -11.00 -18.85 23.78
CA PHE A 104 -11.54 -19.64 22.67
C PHE A 104 -12.98 -20.08 22.93
N HIS A 105 -13.24 -20.65 24.13
CA HIS A 105 -14.58 -21.04 24.54
C HIS A 105 -15.52 -19.83 24.51
N HIS A 106 -15.11 -18.70 25.10
CA HIS A 106 -15.91 -17.48 25.11
C HIS A 106 -16.18 -16.93 23.70
N PHE A 107 -15.20 -17.01 22.80
CA PHE A 107 -15.40 -16.65 21.40
C PHE A 107 -16.50 -17.50 20.77
N CYS A 108 -16.41 -18.82 20.92
CA CYS A 108 -17.37 -19.75 20.32
C CYS A 108 -18.77 -19.63 20.95
N SER A 109 -18.87 -19.46 22.26
CA SER A 109 -20.14 -19.47 23.00
C SER A 109 -20.86 -18.12 23.04
N THR A 110 -20.11 -17.01 22.99
CA THR A 110 -20.64 -15.70 23.37
C THR A 110 -20.21 -14.58 22.43
N THR A 111 -18.95 -14.51 21.98
CA THR A 111 -18.53 -13.45 21.05
C THR A 111 -19.10 -13.65 19.65
N SER A 112 -19.13 -14.88 19.16
CA SER A 112 -19.66 -15.27 17.84
C SER A 112 -21.12 -14.85 17.62
N THR A 113 -21.94 -14.87 18.67
CA THR A 113 -23.36 -14.48 18.61
C THR A 113 -23.54 -12.97 18.38
N THR A 114 -22.47 -12.18 18.58
CA THR A 114 -22.48 -10.73 18.35
C THR A 114 -22.17 -10.32 16.90
N PHE A 115 -21.79 -11.26 16.03
CA PHE A 115 -21.35 -10.98 14.65
C PHE A 115 -22.44 -11.03 13.57
N GLY A 116 -23.71 -11.07 13.97
CA GLY A 116 -24.82 -10.94 13.03
C GLY A 116 -26.16 -11.35 13.65
N PRO A 117 -27.27 -10.88 13.07
CA PRO A 117 -28.60 -11.15 13.62
C PRO A 117 -29.14 -12.55 13.25
N THR A 118 -28.58 -13.22 12.26
CA THR A 118 -29.11 -14.50 11.75
C THR A 118 -28.40 -15.71 12.40
N PRO A 119 -29.15 -16.74 12.84
CA PRO A 119 -28.57 -17.94 13.46
C PRO A 119 -27.50 -18.64 12.59
N HIS A 120 -27.66 -18.60 11.26
CA HIS A 120 -26.72 -19.19 10.32
C HIS A 120 -25.35 -18.47 10.32
N VAL A 121 -25.32 -17.14 10.42
CA VAL A 121 -24.07 -16.38 10.53
C VAL A 121 -23.41 -16.62 11.89
N GLN A 122 -24.19 -16.69 12.96
CA GLN A 122 -23.67 -17.00 14.30
C GLN A 122 -23.08 -18.41 14.38
N GLN A 123 -23.71 -19.40 13.75
CA GLN A 123 -23.19 -20.77 13.64
C GLN A 123 -21.90 -20.82 12.82
N PHE A 124 -21.82 -20.08 11.72
CA PHE A 124 -20.59 -19.96 10.94
C PHE A 124 -19.42 -19.47 11.81
N TRP A 125 -19.61 -18.41 12.60
CA TRP A 125 -18.56 -17.90 13.47
C TRP A 125 -18.22 -18.82 14.66
N SER A 126 -19.22 -19.45 15.27
CA SER A 126 -19.02 -20.31 16.45
C SER A 126 -18.47 -21.70 16.12
N ILE A 127 -18.73 -22.22 14.92
CA ILE A 127 -18.39 -23.59 14.52
C ILE A 127 -17.39 -23.57 13.37
N THR A 128 -17.78 -23.02 12.21
CA THR A 128 -16.97 -23.10 10.99
C THR A 128 -15.65 -22.36 11.12
N VAL A 129 -15.68 -21.11 11.59
CA VAL A 129 -14.45 -20.31 11.81
C VAL A 129 -13.59 -20.90 12.93
N ALA A 130 -14.21 -21.40 14.00
CA ALA A 130 -13.51 -22.06 15.09
C ALA A 130 -12.78 -23.33 14.60
N GLN A 131 -13.44 -24.17 13.79
CA GLN A 131 -12.83 -25.35 13.18
C GLN A 131 -11.69 -24.98 12.21
N MET A 132 -11.93 -23.99 11.35
CA MET A 132 -10.92 -23.48 10.42
C MET A 132 -9.68 -22.95 11.17
N SER A 133 -9.88 -22.32 12.33
CA SER A 133 -8.77 -21.79 13.12
C SER A 133 -7.76 -22.85 13.58
N PHE A 134 -8.18 -24.12 13.75
CA PHE A 134 -7.25 -25.20 14.11
C PHE A 134 -6.27 -25.54 12.99
N SER A 135 -6.65 -25.32 11.73
CA SER A 135 -5.77 -25.51 10.57
C SER A 135 -4.97 -24.25 10.21
N HIS A 136 -5.37 -23.08 10.73
CA HIS A 136 -4.76 -21.78 10.38
C HIS A 136 -4.36 -21.00 11.64
N PRO A 137 -3.09 -21.11 12.09
CA PRO A 137 -2.61 -20.48 13.33
C PRO A 137 -2.85 -18.99 13.47
N PHE A 138 -2.75 -18.22 12.38
CA PHE A 138 -3.02 -16.78 12.40
C PHE A 138 -4.49 -16.49 12.74
N LEU A 139 -5.42 -17.31 12.22
CA LEU A 139 -6.84 -17.16 12.46
C LEU A 139 -7.19 -17.53 13.90
N LEU A 140 -6.56 -18.56 14.47
CA LEU A 140 -6.72 -18.91 15.89
C LEU A 140 -6.30 -17.76 16.81
N ARG A 141 -5.12 -17.18 16.57
CA ARG A 141 -4.65 -16.01 17.33
C ARG A 141 -5.60 -14.81 17.17
N ALA A 142 -6.16 -14.59 15.98
CA ALA A 142 -7.12 -13.52 15.74
C ALA A 142 -8.44 -13.69 16.51
N ILE A 143 -9.05 -14.88 16.51
CA ILE A 143 -10.29 -15.11 17.25
C ILE A 143 -10.08 -15.05 18.77
N LEU A 144 -8.92 -15.47 19.28
CA LEU A 144 -8.54 -15.32 20.68
C LEU A 144 -8.42 -13.83 21.07
N ALA A 145 -7.82 -13.02 20.21
CA ALA A 145 -7.71 -11.58 20.43
C ALA A 145 -9.09 -10.92 20.55
N ILE A 146 -10.00 -11.24 19.64
CA ILE A 146 -11.37 -10.70 19.66
C ILE A 146 -12.16 -11.21 20.87
N GLY A 147 -12.02 -12.49 21.23
CA GLY A 147 -12.59 -13.05 22.46
C GLY A 147 -12.09 -12.31 23.71
N GLY A 148 -10.81 -11.97 23.76
CA GLY A 148 -10.22 -11.19 24.85
C GLY A 148 -10.74 -9.76 24.91
N LEU A 149 -10.88 -9.06 23.77
CA LEU A 149 -11.47 -7.72 23.75
C LEU A 149 -12.94 -7.71 24.17
N HIS A 150 -13.71 -8.73 23.78
CA HIS A 150 -15.10 -8.85 24.20
C HIS A 150 -15.22 -9.11 25.72
N MET A 151 -14.40 -10.01 26.27
CA MET A 151 -14.35 -10.23 27.72
C MET A 151 -13.93 -8.96 28.47
N ASN A 152 -12.95 -8.22 27.93
CA ASN A 152 -12.56 -6.93 28.47
C ASN A 152 -13.75 -5.96 28.54
N HIS A 153 -14.54 -5.86 27.46
CA HIS A 153 -15.73 -5.02 27.41
C HIS A 153 -16.77 -5.40 28.48
N LEU A 154 -17.06 -6.68 28.65
CA LEU A 154 -18.04 -7.14 29.65
C LEU A 154 -17.56 -6.96 31.10
N ARG A 155 -16.24 -6.85 31.32
CA ARG A 155 -15.62 -6.77 32.66
C ARG A 155 -15.04 -5.39 33.00
N GLN A 156 -15.43 -4.34 32.28
CA GLN A 156 -14.94 -2.97 32.47
C GLN A 156 -15.06 -2.44 33.92
N ASN A 157 -16.00 -2.98 34.71
CA ASN A 157 -16.23 -2.58 36.11
C ASN A 157 -15.26 -3.24 37.13
N SER A 158 -14.37 -4.14 36.70
CA SER A 158 -13.34 -4.76 37.55
C SER A 158 -11.95 -4.31 37.07
N SER A 159 -11.34 -3.37 37.80
CA SER A 159 -10.15 -2.63 37.35
C SER A 159 -8.92 -3.50 37.10
N GLU A 160 -8.75 -4.60 37.83
CA GLU A 160 -7.59 -5.50 37.69
C GLU A 160 -7.74 -6.48 36.50
N ALA A 161 -8.96 -6.93 36.19
CA ALA A 161 -9.21 -7.89 35.12
C ALA A 161 -9.20 -7.25 33.71
N SER A 162 -9.71 -6.01 33.60
CA SER A 162 -9.86 -5.28 32.33
C SER A 162 -8.51 -5.04 31.61
N GLY A 163 -7.50 -4.54 32.34
CA GLY A 163 -6.16 -4.31 31.75
C GLY A 163 -5.51 -5.59 31.22
N TRP A 164 -5.68 -6.70 31.95
CA TRP A 164 -5.10 -7.99 31.59
C TRP A 164 -5.68 -8.58 30.30
N TYR A 165 -7.01 -8.61 30.15
CA TYR A 165 -7.66 -9.11 28.93
C TYR A 165 -7.26 -8.30 27.70
N LYS A 166 -7.15 -6.96 27.84
CA LYS A 166 -6.70 -6.08 26.76
C LYS A 166 -5.24 -6.39 26.35
N THR A 167 -4.32 -6.50 27.30
CA THR A 167 -2.91 -6.83 27.01
C THR A 167 -2.77 -8.19 26.32
N LYS A 168 -3.48 -9.21 26.82
CA LYS A 168 -3.44 -10.56 26.22
C LYS A 168 -4.06 -10.58 24.81
N ALA A 169 -5.16 -9.86 24.60
CA ALA A 169 -5.75 -9.68 23.28
C ALA A 169 -4.79 -9.00 22.29
N THR A 170 -4.08 -7.95 22.72
CA THR A 170 -3.06 -7.28 21.89
C THR A 170 -1.90 -8.21 21.53
N ALA A 171 -1.42 -9.03 22.47
CA ALA A 171 -0.34 -9.98 22.21
C ALA A 171 -0.75 -11.04 21.16
N HIS A 172 -1.94 -11.60 21.30
CA HIS A 172 -2.50 -12.53 20.30
C HIS A 172 -2.70 -11.86 18.95
N TRP A 173 -3.19 -10.61 18.92
CA TRP A 173 -3.36 -9.86 17.68
C TRP A 173 -2.03 -9.66 16.93
N GLN A 174 -0.98 -9.25 17.65
CA GLN A 174 0.35 -9.08 17.07
C GLN A 174 0.92 -10.41 16.54
N ALA A 175 0.67 -11.52 17.22
CA ALA A 175 1.05 -12.85 16.74
C ALA A 175 0.25 -13.25 15.49
N ALA A 176 -1.05 -12.96 15.45
CA ALA A 176 -1.90 -13.22 14.31
C ALA A 176 -1.42 -12.48 13.05
N VAL A 177 -1.09 -11.20 13.16
CA VAL A 177 -0.53 -10.39 12.07
C VAL A 177 0.77 -11.01 11.55
N ARG A 178 1.75 -11.29 12.43
CA ARG A 178 3.03 -11.90 12.03
C ARG A 178 2.86 -13.22 11.26
N LEU A 179 1.88 -14.03 11.67
CA LEU A 179 1.60 -15.33 11.04
C LEU A 179 0.81 -15.19 9.72
N ALA A 180 -0.03 -14.17 9.60
CA ALA A 180 -0.82 -13.90 8.39
C ALA A 180 0.01 -13.22 7.29
N THR A 181 0.95 -12.33 7.64
CA THR A 181 1.77 -11.57 6.68
C THR A 181 2.43 -12.41 5.58
N PRO A 182 3.16 -13.51 5.88
CA PRO A 182 3.76 -14.33 4.82
C PRO A 182 2.72 -15.06 3.95
N ARG A 183 1.51 -15.32 4.47
CA ARG A 183 0.41 -15.96 3.73
C ARG A 183 -0.33 -14.97 2.83
N LEU A 184 -0.44 -13.70 3.24
CA LEU A 184 -0.96 -12.62 2.40
C LEU A 184 -0.09 -12.39 1.16
N ALA A 185 1.21 -12.63 1.25
CA ALA A 185 2.14 -12.53 0.13
C ALA A 185 2.04 -13.70 -0.87
N ALA A 186 1.36 -14.79 -0.51
CA ALA A 186 1.24 -16.01 -1.30
C ALA A 186 -0.16 -16.63 -1.16
N ILE A 187 -1.20 -15.86 -1.51
CA ILE A 187 -2.60 -16.30 -1.38
C ILE A 187 -2.86 -17.47 -2.34
N ASP A 188 -3.31 -18.60 -1.80
CA ASP A 188 -3.73 -19.79 -2.52
C ASP A 188 -5.19 -20.14 -2.19
N ALA A 189 -5.73 -21.17 -2.84
CA ALA A 189 -7.12 -21.59 -2.66
C ALA A 189 -7.43 -22.14 -1.24
N GLU A 190 -6.41 -22.53 -0.47
CA GLU A 190 -6.56 -23.08 0.88
C GLU A 190 -6.51 -21.97 1.95
N SER A 191 -5.77 -20.89 1.68
CA SER A 191 -5.58 -19.76 2.59
C SER A 191 -6.52 -18.59 2.34
N CYS A 192 -7.20 -18.51 1.19
CA CYS A 192 -8.05 -17.37 0.83
C CYS A 192 -9.21 -17.11 1.81
N ASP A 193 -10.03 -18.12 2.11
CA ASP A 193 -11.16 -17.99 3.04
C ASP A 193 -10.71 -17.63 4.47
N PRO A 194 -9.71 -18.32 5.07
CA PRO A 194 -9.16 -17.93 6.37
C PRO A 194 -8.57 -16.52 6.39
N LEU A 195 -7.88 -16.09 5.32
CA LEU A 195 -7.32 -14.75 5.21
C LEU A 195 -8.41 -13.68 5.09
N PHE A 196 -9.51 -13.98 4.39
CA PHE A 196 -10.66 -13.09 4.32
C PHE A 196 -11.32 -12.90 5.68
N ILE A 197 -11.52 -13.99 6.42
CA ILE A 197 -12.01 -13.93 7.79
C ILE A 197 -11.04 -13.15 8.67
N PHE A 198 -9.73 -13.36 8.54
CA PHE A 198 -8.71 -12.60 9.27
C PHE A 198 -8.77 -11.09 8.96
N ALA A 199 -8.95 -10.71 7.70
CA ALA A 199 -9.14 -9.32 7.31
C ALA A 199 -10.41 -8.73 7.94
N MET A 200 -11.52 -9.47 7.94
CA MET A 200 -12.76 -9.05 8.61
C MET A 200 -12.54 -8.84 10.12
N LEU A 201 -11.90 -9.79 10.79
CA LEU A 201 -11.56 -9.68 12.21
C LEU A 201 -10.63 -8.50 12.49
N SER A 202 -9.77 -8.13 11.53
CA SER A 202 -8.92 -6.94 11.65
C SER A 202 -9.73 -5.66 11.74
N CYS A 203 -10.81 -5.58 10.98
CA CYS A 203 -11.68 -4.40 10.99
C CYS A 203 -12.40 -4.31 12.34
N LEU A 204 -12.94 -5.43 12.79
CA LEU A 204 -13.64 -5.55 14.06
C LEU A 204 -12.73 -5.29 15.26
N GLN A 205 -11.47 -5.76 15.22
CA GLN A 205 -10.47 -5.52 16.26
C GLN A 205 -10.28 -4.03 16.53
N THR A 206 -10.19 -3.22 15.47
CA THR A 206 -9.92 -1.80 15.65
C THR A 206 -11.10 -1.07 16.28
N PHE A 207 -12.32 -1.41 15.90
CA PHE A 207 -13.51 -0.90 16.58
C PHE A 207 -13.55 -1.35 18.04
N ALA A 208 -13.29 -2.65 18.29
CA ALA A 208 -13.31 -3.27 19.60
C ALA A 208 -12.28 -2.72 20.60
N LEU A 209 -11.18 -2.10 20.13
CA LEU A 209 -10.24 -1.38 20.99
C LEU A 209 -10.82 -0.08 21.58
N GLY A 210 -11.92 0.41 21.00
CA GLY A 210 -12.61 1.63 21.40
C GLY A 210 -11.90 2.90 20.94
N PRO A 211 -12.59 4.06 21.00
CA PRO A 211 -12.02 5.34 20.63
C PRO A 211 -10.79 5.66 21.49
N GLN A 212 -9.69 6.06 20.84
CA GLN A 212 -8.48 6.53 21.50
C GLN A 212 -8.32 8.02 21.25
N PRO A 213 -7.81 8.82 22.22
CA PRO A 213 -7.51 10.23 22.00
C PRO A 213 -6.69 10.44 20.73
N GLY A 214 -7.12 11.36 19.88
CA GLY A 214 -6.47 11.69 18.61
C GLY A 214 -6.67 10.70 17.46
N ASN A 215 -7.47 9.63 17.61
CA ASN A 215 -7.82 8.71 16.51
C ASN A 215 -9.32 8.82 16.15
N PHE A 216 -9.63 9.32 14.96
CA PHE A 216 -11.01 9.54 14.50
C PHE A 216 -11.37 8.68 13.28
N LEU A 217 -10.85 7.45 13.21
CA LEU A 217 -10.97 6.50 12.10
C LEU A 217 -10.29 6.97 10.81
N LEU A 218 -10.82 7.98 10.11
CA LEU A 218 -10.29 8.42 8.82
C LEU A 218 -9.27 9.56 8.92
N PHE A 219 -9.09 10.16 10.11
CA PHE A 219 -8.06 11.16 10.37
C PHE A 219 -7.55 11.08 11.81
N THR A 220 -6.35 11.62 12.08
CA THR A 220 -5.74 11.65 13.42
C THR A 220 -5.11 13.01 13.74
N ASP A 221 -4.79 13.25 15.00
CA ASP A 221 -4.18 14.51 15.48
C ASP A 221 -2.70 14.66 15.09
N ASP A 222 -1.93 13.56 15.03
CA ASP A 222 -0.46 13.59 14.95
C ASP A 222 0.16 12.82 13.75
N SER A 223 -0.64 12.22 12.86
CA SER A 223 -0.12 11.49 11.67
C SER A 223 -1.13 11.30 10.53
N GLU A 224 -0.63 11.13 9.31
CA GLU A 224 -1.38 10.46 8.22
C GLU A 224 -1.43 8.96 8.55
N MET A 225 -2.58 8.45 8.99
CA MET A 225 -2.73 7.02 9.30
C MET A 225 -3.14 6.23 8.06
N GLU A 226 -2.57 5.04 7.91
CA GLU A 226 -2.69 4.09 6.79
C GLU A 226 -4.08 3.41 6.65
N TRP A 227 -5.18 4.06 7.04
CA TRP A 227 -6.53 3.49 6.91
C TRP A 227 -7.01 3.22 5.49
N PRO A 228 -6.63 4.03 4.47
CA PRO A 228 -6.86 3.66 3.08
C PRO A 228 -6.20 2.31 2.76
N ILE A 229 -4.97 2.06 3.23
CA ILE A 229 -4.24 0.80 3.04
C ILE A 229 -4.98 -0.37 3.71
N PHE A 230 -5.57 -0.12 4.89
CA PHE A 230 -6.34 -1.11 5.63
C PHE A 230 -7.65 -1.54 4.93
N PHE A 231 -8.50 -0.58 4.54
CA PHE A 231 -9.77 -0.90 3.85
C PHE A 231 -9.54 -1.41 2.42
N ARG A 232 -8.45 -0.97 1.75
CA ARG A 232 -7.97 -1.55 0.48
C ARG A 232 -7.52 -3.00 0.67
N GLY A 233 -6.81 -3.33 1.75
CA GLY A 233 -6.43 -4.72 2.08
C GLY A 233 -7.64 -5.62 2.32
N LEU A 234 -8.65 -5.13 3.06
CA LEU A 234 -9.91 -5.85 3.29
C LEU A 234 -10.69 -6.10 1.99
N ARG A 235 -10.75 -5.09 1.10
CA ARG A 235 -11.33 -5.20 -0.25
C ARG A 235 -10.62 -6.25 -1.10
N THR A 236 -9.30 -6.22 -1.09
CA THR A 236 -8.43 -7.13 -1.85
C THR A 236 -8.69 -8.59 -1.51
N VAL A 237 -8.76 -8.91 -0.21
CA VAL A 237 -8.95 -10.30 0.25
C VAL A 237 -10.41 -10.75 0.07
N ALA A 238 -11.37 -9.83 0.18
CA ALA A 238 -12.78 -10.08 -0.16
C ALA A 238 -12.94 -10.45 -1.64
N GLU A 239 -12.40 -9.64 -2.53
CA GLU A 239 -12.55 -9.83 -3.97
C GLU A 239 -11.81 -11.08 -4.47
N ALA A 240 -10.65 -11.39 -3.89
CA ALA A 240 -9.96 -12.67 -4.12
C ALA A 240 -10.84 -13.87 -3.72
N SER A 241 -11.53 -13.80 -2.58
CA SER A 241 -12.39 -14.89 -2.08
C SER A 241 -13.65 -15.10 -2.94
N VAL A 242 -14.16 -14.05 -3.61
CA VAL A 242 -15.22 -14.19 -4.64
C VAL A 242 -14.67 -14.85 -5.89
N LEU A 243 -13.47 -14.44 -6.33
CA LEU A 243 -12.84 -14.92 -7.55
C LEU A 243 -12.47 -16.41 -7.47
N PHE A 244 -12.00 -16.87 -6.31
CA PHE A 244 -11.73 -18.29 -6.05
C PHE A 244 -13.00 -19.16 -5.99
N GLY A 245 -14.18 -18.53 -5.93
CA GLY A 245 -15.45 -19.18 -5.64
C GLY A 245 -15.45 -19.62 -4.19
N MET A 246 -16.06 -18.81 -3.32
CA MET A 246 -16.23 -19.12 -1.89
C MET A 246 -16.50 -20.61 -1.70
N THR A 247 -15.68 -21.26 -0.86
CA THR A 247 -15.97 -22.65 -0.51
C THR A 247 -17.35 -22.71 0.17
N GLU A 248 -18.06 -23.84 0.06
CA GLU A 248 -19.35 -24.05 0.73
C GLU A 248 -19.35 -23.57 2.21
N PRO A 249 -18.27 -23.78 3.00
CA PRO A 249 -18.10 -23.22 4.35
C PRO A 249 -18.21 -21.69 4.47
N ALA A 250 -17.68 -20.91 3.52
CA ALA A 250 -17.61 -19.44 3.58
C ALA A 250 -18.84 -18.73 2.97
N ARG A 251 -19.70 -19.46 2.27
CA ARG A 251 -20.98 -19.00 1.71
C ARG A 251 -21.90 -18.22 2.67
N PRO A 252 -21.93 -18.49 3.99
CA PRO A 252 -22.66 -17.65 4.95
C PRO A 252 -22.22 -16.19 4.96
N LEU A 253 -21.01 -15.86 4.49
CA LEU A 253 -20.50 -14.50 4.36
C LEU A 253 -20.87 -13.83 3.03
N ALA A 254 -21.58 -14.50 2.13
CA ALA A 254 -21.91 -13.98 0.79
C ALA A 254 -22.68 -12.64 0.83
N PHE A 255 -23.45 -12.40 1.88
CA PHE A 255 -24.17 -11.14 2.10
C PHE A 255 -23.24 -9.94 2.34
N MET A 256 -22.01 -10.15 2.83
CA MET A 256 -20.98 -9.09 2.95
C MET A 256 -20.60 -8.51 1.59
N TYR A 257 -20.68 -9.28 0.50
CA TYR A 257 -20.46 -8.75 -0.85
C TYR A 257 -21.62 -7.87 -1.34
N GLY A 258 -22.79 -7.97 -0.70
CA GLY A 258 -23.87 -7.00 -0.87
C GLY A 258 -23.45 -5.57 -0.50
N ILE A 259 -22.49 -5.40 0.42
CA ILE A 259 -21.87 -4.10 0.76
C ILE A 259 -21.22 -3.46 -0.47
N ALA A 260 -20.62 -4.27 -1.35
CA ALA A 260 -19.97 -3.80 -2.58
C ALA A 260 -20.98 -3.34 -3.64
N LYS A 261 -22.24 -3.79 -3.57
CA LYS A 261 -23.34 -3.44 -4.49
C LYS A 261 -24.29 -2.43 -3.85
N LEU A 262 -23.77 -1.30 -3.39
CA LEU A 262 -24.62 -0.13 -3.15
C LEU A 262 -25.16 0.31 -4.52
N ASP A 263 -26.37 -0.10 -4.86
CA ASP A 263 -26.99 0.24 -6.14
C ASP A 263 -27.38 1.72 -6.14
N LEU A 264 -26.45 2.56 -6.62
CA LEU A 264 -26.64 4.00 -6.71
C LEU A 264 -27.64 4.39 -7.81
N GLU A 265 -27.93 3.49 -8.76
CA GLU A 265 -28.81 3.74 -9.90
C GLU A 265 -30.30 3.66 -9.52
N THR A 266 -30.63 2.88 -8.51
CA THR A 266 -32.01 2.76 -8.00
C THR A 266 -32.45 3.92 -7.09
N LEU A 267 -31.54 4.83 -6.71
CA LEU A 267 -31.88 5.92 -5.80
C LEU A 267 -32.68 7.02 -6.52
N PRO A 268 -33.80 7.49 -5.94
CA PRO A 268 -34.57 8.60 -6.50
C PRO A 268 -33.70 9.83 -6.77
N PRO A 269 -33.94 10.62 -7.82
CA PRO A 269 -33.07 11.75 -8.18
C PRO A 269 -32.90 12.78 -7.07
N HIS A 270 -33.93 12.96 -6.22
CA HIS A 270 -33.93 13.94 -5.12
C HIS A 270 -34.09 13.29 -3.74
N GLU A 271 -33.55 13.93 -2.71
CA GLU A 271 -33.71 13.51 -1.31
C GLU A 271 -35.19 13.56 -0.90
N PRO A 272 -35.68 12.52 -0.19
CA PRO A 272 -37.07 12.49 0.25
C PRO A 272 -37.37 13.61 1.24
N VAL A 273 -38.66 13.93 1.41
CA VAL A 273 -39.13 14.92 2.38
C VAL A 273 -39.19 14.27 3.77
N THR A 274 -38.03 13.86 4.27
CA THR A 274 -37.84 13.30 5.62
C THR A 274 -36.89 14.19 6.42
N SER A 275 -36.75 13.94 7.74
CA SER A 275 -35.78 14.63 8.59
C SER A 275 -34.34 14.49 8.05
N TRP A 276 -33.93 13.27 7.72
CA TRP A 276 -32.60 12.99 7.16
C TRP A 276 -32.45 13.47 5.71
N GLY A 277 -33.50 13.36 4.90
CA GLY A 277 -33.48 13.86 3.52
C GLY A 277 -33.35 15.38 3.45
N THR A 278 -33.98 16.09 4.38
CA THR A 278 -33.82 17.54 4.51
C THR A 278 -32.42 17.93 4.98
N ALA A 279 -31.84 17.17 5.92
CA ALA A 279 -30.47 17.40 6.37
C ALA A 279 -29.45 17.20 5.22
N LEU A 280 -29.59 16.15 4.41
CA LEU A 280 -28.72 15.93 3.24
C LEU A 280 -28.93 16.97 2.14
N ARG A 281 -30.16 17.50 1.98
CA ARG A 281 -30.42 18.63 1.07
C ARG A 281 -29.71 19.90 1.54
N ASN A 282 -29.70 20.17 2.83
CA ASN A 282 -28.95 21.29 3.41
C ASN A 282 -27.44 21.11 3.21
N LEU A 283 -26.92 19.88 3.42
CA LEU A 283 -25.52 19.56 3.14
C LEU A 283 -25.15 19.80 1.68
N ARG A 284 -26.03 19.41 0.74
CA ARG A 284 -25.86 19.71 -0.69
C ARG A 284 -25.77 21.21 -0.94
N GLN A 285 -26.64 22.01 -0.31
CA GLN A 285 -26.63 23.47 -0.51
C GLN A 285 -25.35 24.10 0.02
N ILE A 286 -24.87 23.65 1.19
CA ILE A 286 -23.57 24.08 1.74
C ILE A 286 -22.45 23.75 0.75
N MET A 287 -22.41 22.52 0.25
CA MET A 287 -21.43 22.11 -0.76
C MET A 287 -21.49 22.98 -2.04
N MET A 288 -22.69 23.29 -2.54
CA MET A 288 -22.85 24.13 -3.73
C MET A 288 -22.39 25.58 -3.51
N ASN A 289 -22.53 26.11 -2.30
CA ASN A 289 -22.15 27.48 -1.96
C ASN A 289 -20.63 27.62 -1.71
N GLU A 290 -20.03 26.64 -1.04
CA GLU A 290 -18.63 26.70 -0.61
C GLU A 290 -17.65 26.25 -1.71
N VAL A 291 -18.08 25.34 -2.60
CA VAL A 291 -17.22 24.79 -3.65
C VAL A 291 -17.53 25.45 -4.97
N SER A 292 -16.57 26.20 -5.51
CA SER A 292 -16.70 26.87 -6.82
C SER A 292 -16.21 26.01 -8.00
N GLY A 293 -15.18 25.18 -7.78
CA GLY A 293 -14.55 24.35 -8.82
C GLY A 293 -15.36 23.10 -9.16
N GLU A 294 -15.48 22.79 -10.45
CA GLU A 294 -16.30 21.67 -10.95
C GLU A 294 -15.75 20.29 -10.57
N GLU A 295 -14.44 20.09 -10.69
CA GLU A 295 -13.76 18.84 -10.31
C GLU A 295 -13.85 18.57 -8.80
N GLU A 296 -13.60 19.59 -7.98
CA GLU A 296 -13.73 19.48 -6.52
C GLU A 296 -15.18 19.18 -6.12
N ARG A 297 -16.14 19.79 -6.80
CA ARG A 297 -17.56 19.55 -6.55
C ARG A 297 -17.96 18.11 -6.89
N ALA A 298 -17.38 17.52 -7.94
CA ALA A 298 -17.64 16.13 -8.31
C ALA A 298 -17.26 15.14 -7.18
N VAL A 299 -16.15 15.38 -6.49
CA VAL A 299 -15.69 14.57 -5.35
C VAL A 299 -16.72 14.60 -4.21
N TYR A 300 -17.19 15.79 -3.81
CA TYR A 300 -18.19 15.92 -2.75
C TYR A 300 -19.58 15.41 -3.19
N GLN A 301 -19.95 15.53 -4.47
CA GLN A 301 -21.19 14.97 -5.00
C GLN A 301 -21.20 13.45 -4.93
N ASP A 302 -20.08 12.79 -5.23
CA ASP A 302 -19.97 11.33 -5.10
C ASP A 302 -20.10 10.90 -3.63
N ALA A 303 -19.38 11.56 -2.72
CA ALA A 303 -19.49 11.31 -1.28
C ALA A 303 -20.92 11.51 -0.76
N LEU A 304 -21.63 12.55 -1.24
CA LEU A 304 -23.03 12.83 -0.90
C LEU A 304 -23.97 11.74 -1.42
N ARG A 305 -23.79 11.30 -2.67
CA ARG A 305 -24.60 10.25 -3.30
C ARG A 305 -24.51 8.95 -2.49
N ARG A 306 -23.31 8.60 -2.04
CA ARG A 306 -23.06 7.42 -1.20
C ARG A 306 -23.61 7.57 0.22
N LEU A 307 -23.51 8.76 0.83
CA LEU A 307 -24.18 9.04 2.11
C LEU A 307 -25.69 8.84 1.95
N ARG A 308 -26.29 9.39 0.90
CA ARG A 308 -27.72 9.26 0.63
C ARG A 308 -28.16 7.81 0.51
N ALA A 309 -27.37 6.99 -0.17
CA ALA A 309 -27.62 5.56 -0.26
C ALA A 309 -27.62 4.88 1.13
N GLY A 310 -26.62 5.20 1.96
CA GLY A 310 -26.55 4.72 3.35
C GLY A 310 -27.73 5.17 4.19
N PHE A 311 -28.12 6.44 4.12
CA PHE A 311 -29.28 6.97 4.84
C PHE A 311 -30.60 6.38 4.34
N ALA A 312 -30.77 6.18 3.04
CA ALA A 312 -31.97 5.54 2.49
C ALA A 312 -32.09 4.10 2.97
N ALA A 313 -30.98 3.34 2.96
CA ALA A 313 -30.96 1.96 3.42
C ALA A 313 -31.16 1.82 4.94
N VAL A 314 -30.80 2.85 5.72
CA VAL A 314 -30.99 2.86 7.19
C VAL A 314 -32.34 3.47 7.62
N PHE A 315 -32.93 4.40 6.84
CA PHE A 315 -34.06 5.25 7.28
C PHE A 315 -35.21 5.45 6.26
N GLY A 316 -35.26 4.75 5.11
CA GLY A 316 -36.07 5.12 3.93
C GLY A 316 -37.44 4.45 3.66
N ASP A 317 -38.27 4.20 4.67
CA ASP A 317 -39.58 3.49 4.61
C ASP A 317 -39.48 1.96 4.46
N SER A 318 -40.17 1.27 5.36
CA SER A 318 -39.91 -0.10 5.79
C SER A 318 -40.54 -1.21 4.93
N ASP A 319 -39.72 -2.01 4.26
CA ASP A 319 -39.97 -3.46 4.00
C ASP A 319 -38.67 -4.32 4.03
N THR A 320 -37.56 -3.76 4.53
CA THR A 320 -36.38 -4.47 5.04
C THR A 320 -36.36 -4.45 6.57
N VAL A 321 -37.52 -4.62 7.21
CA VAL A 321 -37.62 -4.74 8.68
C VAL A 321 -37.10 -6.11 9.10
N GLY A 322 -35.80 -6.16 9.37
CA GLY A 322 -35.10 -7.33 9.86
C GLY A 322 -33.68 -7.04 10.32
N GLY A 323 -33.48 -5.93 11.03
CA GLY A 323 -32.20 -5.52 11.62
C GLY A 323 -31.40 -4.60 10.70
N ALA A 324 -31.07 -3.39 11.17
CA ALA A 324 -30.09 -2.54 10.48
C ALA A 324 -28.79 -3.36 10.32
N ASN A 325 -28.50 -3.81 9.10
CA ASN A 325 -27.26 -4.51 8.83
C ASN A 325 -26.12 -3.52 9.07
N SER A 326 -25.35 -3.71 10.14
CA SER A 326 -24.12 -2.95 10.46
C SER A 326 -23.20 -2.76 9.26
N GLN A 327 -23.29 -3.66 8.31
CA GLN A 327 -22.61 -3.70 7.03
C GLN A 327 -22.94 -2.55 6.08
N VAL A 328 -24.19 -2.09 6.03
CA VAL A 328 -24.60 -0.93 5.22
C VAL A 328 -24.01 0.36 5.78
N VAL A 329 -23.86 0.45 7.10
CA VAL A 329 -23.22 1.59 7.76
C VAL A 329 -21.76 1.69 7.35
N PHE A 330 -21.02 0.58 7.30
CA PHE A 330 -19.61 0.57 6.86
C PHE A 330 -19.42 0.67 5.35
N ALA A 331 -20.47 0.47 4.55
CA ALA A 331 -20.39 0.59 3.09
C ALA A 331 -19.91 1.97 2.65
N TRP A 332 -20.27 3.04 3.37
CA TRP A 332 -19.80 4.37 3.04
C TRP A 332 -18.28 4.52 3.21
N LEU A 333 -17.70 4.02 4.31
CA LEU A 333 -16.24 4.02 4.53
C LEU A 333 -15.51 3.19 3.48
N TYR A 334 -16.14 2.10 3.04
CA TYR A 334 -15.61 1.29 1.96
C TYR A 334 -15.58 2.10 0.65
N HIS A 335 -16.67 2.77 0.29
CA HIS A 335 -16.86 3.27 -1.07
C HIS A 335 -16.45 4.74 -1.33
N VAL A 336 -16.16 5.52 -0.30
CA VAL A 336 -15.78 6.92 -0.47
C VAL A 336 -14.45 7.07 -1.24
N SER A 337 -14.34 8.08 -2.11
CA SER A 337 -13.17 8.25 -2.97
C SER A 337 -11.91 8.65 -2.19
N GLU A 338 -10.75 8.27 -2.71
CA GLU A 338 -9.45 8.63 -2.14
C GLU A 338 -9.23 10.15 -2.12
N ASP A 339 -9.71 10.87 -3.13
CA ASP A 339 -9.67 12.34 -3.15
C ASP A 339 -10.46 12.94 -1.99
N PHE A 340 -11.60 12.35 -1.63
CA PHE A 340 -12.35 12.79 -0.47
C PHE A 340 -11.62 12.45 0.84
N VAL A 341 -11.04 11.25 0.95
CA VAL A 341 -10.28 10.84 2.14
C VAL A 341 -9.06 11.75 2.34
N GLY A 342 -8.31 12.07 1.29
CA GLY A 342 -7.18 13.00 1.35
C GLY A 342 -7.61 14.39 1.83
N ARG A 343 -8.79 14.88 1.43
CA ARG A 343 -9.36 16.15 1.93
C ARG A 343 -9.75 16.08 3.40
N LEU A 344 -10.27 14.93 3.85
CA LEU A 344 -10.61 14.70 5.26
C LEU A 344 -9.33 14.62 6.13
N GLN A 345 -8.29 13.94 5.65
CA GLN A 345 -6.98 13.87 6.30
C GLN A 345 -6.29 15.24 6.34
N ALA A 346 -6.44 16.05 5.28
CA ALA A 346 -6.04 17.45 5.24
C ALA A 346 -6.93 18.38 6.09
N ARG A 347 -7.89 17.83 6.84
CA ARG A 347 -8.80 18.54 7.76
C ARG A 347 -9.58 19.67 7.08
N GLN A 348 -9.95 19.48 5.81
CA GLN A 348 -10.82 20.43 5.12
C GLN A 348 -12.18 20.48 5.82
N ASN A 349 -12.64 21.70 6.12
CA ASN A 349 -13.89 21.91 6.88
C ASN A 349 -15.09 21.17 6.27
N LEU A 350 -15.27 21.25 4.94
CA LEU A 350 -16.41 20.62 4.28
C LEU A 350 -16.35 19.08 4.33
N ALA A 351 -15.16 18.49 4.17
CA ALA A 351 -14.96 17.04 4.31
C ALA A 351 -15.27 16.57 5.75
N LEU A 352 -14.83 17.33 6.76
CA LEU A 352 -15.16 17.09 8.16
C LEU A 352 -16.68 17.17 8.43
N VAL A 353 -17.38 18.12 7.79
CA VAL A 353 -18.84 18.20 7.88
C VAL A 353 -19.51 16.96 7.29
N PHE A 354 -19.10 16.50 6.10
CA PHE A 354 -19.62 15.25 5.52
C PHE A 354 -19.37 14.04 6.44
N PHE A 355 -18.19 13.99 7.07
CA PHE A 355 -17.85 12.93 8.01
C PHE A 355 -18.69 12.98 9.29
N ALA A 356 -19.14 14.16 9.73
CA ALA A 356 -20.09 14.28 10.83
C ALA A 356 -21.46 13.67 10.48
N TYR A 357 -21.92 13.82 9.22
CA TYR A 357 -23.16 13.17 8.76
C TYR A 357 -23.00 11.66 8.71
N PHE A 358 -21.82 11.16 8.31
CA PHE A 358 -21.51 9.73 8.42
C PHE A 358 -21.57 9.22 9.87
N ALA A 359 -21.10 9.99 10.85
CA ALA A 359 -21.16 9.59 12.27
C ALA A 359 -22.60 9.33 12.78
N VAL A 360 -23.62 9.93 12.15
CA VAL A 360 -25.04 9.64 12.44
C VAL A 360 -25.44 8.23 11.99
N LEU A 361 -24.86 7.69 10.92
CA LEU A 361 -25.05 6.30 10.52
C LEU A 361 -24.40 5.35 11.53
N ILE A 362 -23.18 5.69 12.00
CA ILE A 362 -22.48 4.92 13.05
C ILE A 362 -23.27 4.91 14.36
N LYS A 363 -23.95 6.01 14.69
CA LYS A 363 -24.84 6.09 15.87
C LYS A 363 -25.95 5.04 15.85
N GLN A 364 -26.44 4.60 14.69
CA GLN A 364 -27.51 3.59 14.63
C GLN A 364 -27.07 2.20 15.07
N ILE A 365 -25.76 1.96 15.16
CA ILE A 365 -25.18 0.67 15.54
C ILE A 365 -24.34 0.78 16.83
N ASP A 366 -24.50 1.86 17.60
CA ASP A 366 -23.74 2.10 18.83
C ASP A 366 -24.11 1.14 19.99
N GLY A 367 -25.22 0.42 19.85
CA GLY A 367 -25.60 -0.72 20.71
C GLY A 367 -24.71 -1.95 20.52
N VAL A 368 -23.93 -2.02 19.43
CA VAL A 368 -22.89 -3.04 19.25
C VAL A 368 -21.70 -2.67 20.14
N TRP A 369 -21.25 -3.61 20.97
CA TRP A 369 -20.22 -3.38 21.99
C TRP A 369 -18.91 -2.77 21.43
N MET A 370 -18.56 -3.10 20.19
CA MET A 370 -17.39 -2.59 19.47
C MET A 370 -17.52 -1.13 19.01
N ILE A 371 -18.75 -0.65 18.81
CA ILE A 371 -19.03 0.71 18.31
C ILE A 371 -19.34 1.70 19.44
N LYS A 372 -19.63 1.18 20.63
CA LYS A 372 -19.93 1.99 21.81
C LYS A 372 -18.87 3.09 22.03
N GLY A 373 -19.32 4.34 22.07
CA GLY A 373 -18.48 5.53 22.30
C GLY A 373 -17.85 6.14 21.05
N TRP A 374 -17.86 5.46 19.90
CA TRP A 374 -17.33 6.03 18.65
C TRP A 374 -18.12 7.25 18.11
N PRO A 375 -19.47 7.26 18.08
CA PRO A 375 -20.20 8.44 17.58
C PRO A 375 -19.84 9.74 18.31
N ASP A 376 -19.80 9.69 19.64
CA ASP A 376 -19.46 10.80 20.53
C ASP A 376 -18.01 11.27 20.32
N HIS A 377 -17.08 10.33 20.19
CA HIS A 377 -15.68 10.62 19.94
C HIS A 377 -15.44 11.28 18.58
N LEU A 378 -16.09 10.75 17.53
CA LEU A 378 -15.98 11.30 16.17
C LEU A 378 -16.54 12.73 16.10
N ILE A 379 -17.74 12.95 16.64
CA ILE A 379 -18.37 14.28 16.57
C ILE A 379 -17.61 15.31 17.41
N ALA A 380 -17.04 14.90 18.56
CA ALA A 380 -16.17 15.76 19.37
C ALA A 380 -14.90 16.16 18.62
N GLY A 381 -14.19 15.19 18.03
CA GLY A 381 -12.98 15.45 17.24
C GLY A 381 -13.24 16.39 16.07
N ILE A 382 -14.34 16.15 15.35
CA ILE A 382 -14.76 17.00 14.24
C ILE A 382 -15.06 18.43 14.75
N TYR A 383 -15.85 18.58 15.82
CA TYR A 383 -16.23 19.87 16.36
C TYR A 383 -15.02 20.74 16.75
N TYR A 384 -14.03 20.14 17.44
CA TYR A 384 -12.83 20.86 17.87
C TYR A 384 -11.85 21.16 16.73
N THR A 385 -11.90 20.37 15.65
CA THR A 385 -11.11 20.62 14.43
C THR A 385 -11.73 21.69 13.52
N LEU A 386 -13.07 21.78 13.50
CA LEU A 386 -13.79 22.75 12.67
C LEU A 386 -13.55 24.20 13.11
N VAL A 387 -13.43 25.07 12.11
CA VAL A 387 -13.42 26.53 12.29
C VAL A 387 -14.75 26.96 12.93
N PRO A 388 -14.77 27.91 13.89
CA PRO A 388 -16.00 28.28 14.61
C PRO A 388 -17.21 28.60 13.73
N ALA A 389 -17.00 29.25 12.58
CA ALA A 389 -18.07 29.61 11.64
C ALA A 389 -18.77 28.40 11.01
N THR A 390 -18.06 27.28 10.81
CA THR A 390 -18.58 26.07 10.15
C THR A 390 -19.20 25.08 11.12
N ARG A 391 -19.04 25.28 12.44
CA ARG A 391 -19.63 24.41 13.49
C ARG A 391 -21.15 24.35 13.43
N LEU A 392 -21.81 25.40 12.94
CA LEU A 392 -23.27 25.41 12.75
C LEU A 392 -23.73 24.38 11.71
N TRP A 393 -22.87 24.00 10.75
CA TRP A 393 -23.20 23.04 9.69
C TRP A 393 -23.31 21.59 10.20
N ILE A 394 -22.73 21.29 11.37
CA ILE A 394 -22.82 19.99 12.03
C ILE A 394 -23.84 19.94 13.17
N ARG A 395 -24.68 20.96 13.33
CA ARG A 395 -25.72 21.01 14.36
C ARG A 395 -26.67 19.81 14.29
N TRP A 396 -27.16 19.48 13.10
CA TRP A 396 -28.06 18.34 12.92
C TRP A 396 -27.39 17.00 13.30
N PRO A 397 -26.17 16.69 12.83
CA PRO A 397 -25.42 15.54 13.35
C PRO A 397 -25.28 15.49 14.87
N MET A 398 -24.95 16.61 15.52
CA MET A 398 -24.83 16.70 16.97
C MET A 398 -26.13 16.35 17.69
N GLU A 399 -27.25 16.93 17.26
CA GLU A 399 -28.59 16.65 17.80
C GLU A 399 -28.99 15.18 17.62
N ARG A 400 -28.62 14.57 16.48
CA ARG A 400 -28.90 13.14 16.21
C ARG A 400 -28.02 12.18 17.00
N ILE A 401 -26.79 12.57 17.29
CA ILE A 401 -25.87 11.78 18.13
C ILE A 401 -26.23 11.95 19.62
N GLY A 402 -26.80 13.10 20.00
CA GLY A 402 -27.07 13.46 21.39
C GLY A 402 -25.85 14.04 22.09
N TRP A 403 -24.89 14.56 21.32
CA TRP A 403 -23.65 15.14 21.84
C TRP A 403 -23.68 16.67 21.74
N PHE A 404 -23.31 17.35 22.82
CA PHE A 404 -23.20 18.80 22.88
C PHE A 404 -21.84 19.20 23.48
N PRO A 405 -21.20 20.27 22.98
CA PRO A 405 -19.95 20.74 23.55
C PRO A 405 -20.18 21.14 25.02
N PRO A 406 -19.24 20.83 25.94
CA PRO A 406 -19.32 21.27 27.31
C PRO A 406 -19.45 22.81 27.37
N PRO A 407 -20.24 23.37 28.31
CA PRO A 407 -20.31 24.82 28.48
C PRO A 407 -18.91 25.38 28.75
N TYR A 408 -18.54 26.46 28.05
CA TYR A 408 -17.30 27.19 28.30
C TYR A 408 -17.31 27.65 29.77
N ILE A 409 -16.52 27.02 30.63
CA ILE A 409 -16.15 27.64 31.91
C ILE A 409 -15.14 28.71 31.55
N THR A 410 -15.58 29.97 31.50
CA THR A 410 -14.65 31.09 31.54
C THR A 410 -13.97 31.07 32.90
N LEU A 411 -12.64 30.93 32.88
CA LEU A 411 -11.76 31.15 34.04
C LEU A 411 -11.73 32.65 34.41
N SER A 412 -12.89 33.25 34.71
CA SER A 412 -13.01 34.64 35.18
C SER A 412 -13.87 34.81 36.44
N ASP A 413 -14.69 33.83 36.82
CA ASP A 413 -15.66 34.04 37.92
C ASP A 413 -15.30 33.22 39.17
N ALA A 414 -14.00 33.03 39.41
CA ALA A 414 -13.46 32.50 40.66
C ALA A 414 -13.10 33.62 41.65
N THR A 415 -13.92 34.66 41.76
CA THR A 415 -13.91 35.62 42.88
C THR A 415 -15.27 36.30 42.95
N ASP A 416 -16.19 35.75 43.75
CA ASP A 416 -16.89 36.46 44.81
C ASP A 416 -18.01 35.57 45.35
N GLY A 417 -17.92 35.27 46.64
CA GLY A 417 -18.96 34.52 47.34
C GLY A 417 -20.22 35.34 47.52
N LEU A 418 -21.37 34.66 47.54
CA LEU A 418 -22.53 34.97 48.39
C LEU A 418 -23.57 33.84 48.31
N ASP A 419 -23.74 33.21 49.46
CA ASP A 419 -24.94 32.65 50.12
C ASP A 419 -26.20 32.15 49.37
N MET A 420 -26.58 30.93 49.78
CA MET A 420 -27.90 30.35 50.08
C MET A 420 -29.16 30.42 49.17
N SER A 421 -29.70 29.21 48.98
CA SER A 421 -31.12 28.80 49.12
C SER A 421 -32.07 28.76 47.89
N ALA A 422 -32.68 27.57 47.74
CA ALA A 422 -34.01 27.24 47.19
C ALA A 422 -34.43 27.74 45.79
N SER A 423 -34.75 26.80 44.90
CA SER A 423 -36.15 26.34 44.73
C SER A 423 -36.29 25.40 43.53
N SER A 424 -37.11 24.39 43.76
CA SER A 424 -37.66 23.44 42.81
C SER A 424 -38.64 24.11 41.84
N THR A 425 -38.41 24.01 40.54
CA THR A 425 -39.46 24.11 39.52
C THR A 425 -39.04 23.35 38.25
N GLU A 426 -39.70 22.22 37.98
CA GLU A 426 -39.82 21.63 36.64
C GLU A 426 -40.60 22.57 35.69
N PRO A 427 -40.41 22.40 34.37
CA PRO A 427 -41.59 22.26 33.49
C PRO A 427 -41.34 21.22 32.34
N PRO A 428 -42.33 20.88 31.49
CA PRO A 428 -43.29 19.79 31.71
C PRO A 428 -43.26 18.68 30.62
N PHE A 429 -43.87 17.54 30.96
CA PHE A 429 -44.17 16.35 30.14
C PHE A 429 -45.09 16.60 28.93
N LEU A 430 -44.83 15.89 27.81
CA LEU A 430 -45.78 15.28 26.84
C LEU A 430 -44.98 14.25 26.01
N GLY A 431 -45.25 12.94 25.89
CA GLY A 431 -46.32 12.06 26.37
C GLY A 431 -45.89 10.57 26.22
N GLU A 432 -46.65 9.66 26.84
CA GLU A 432 -46.35 8.23 27.02
C GLU A 432 -46.34 7.37 25.73
N PRO A 433 -45.60 6.24 25.71
CA PRO A 433 -45.70 5.23 24.66
C PRO A 433 -46.88 4.27 24.89
N SER A 434 -47.80 4.19 23.92
CA SER A 434 -48.93 3.27 23.95
C SER A 434 -48.52 1.82 23.62
N LYS A 435 -49.11 0.90 24.38
CA LYS A 435 -49.02 -0.55 24.22
C LYS A 435 -49.83 -1.01 23.01
N THR A 436 -49.20 -1.68 22.05
CA THR A 436 -49.85 -2.67 21.16
C THR A 436 -48.86 -3.74 20.72
N ASN A 437 -48.69 -4.75 21.55
CA ASN A 437 -48.09 -6.04 21.19
C ASN A 437 -49.18 -7.09 21.44
N LEU A 438 -49.85 -7.56 20.38
CA LEU A 438 -50.65 -8.80 20.30
C LEU A 438 -51.47 -8.72 19.00
N ASN A 439 -50.93 -9.28 17.90
CA ASN A 439 -51.66 -9.91 16.77
C ASN A 439 -50.78 -10.21 15.53
N CYS A 440 -49.46 -10.44 15.69
CA CYS A 440 -48.58 -10.80 14.57
C CYS A 440 -48.38 -12.32 14.39
N ALA A 441 -49.42 -13.13 14.62
CA ALA A 441 -49.36 -14.58 14.39
C ALA A 441 -50.21 -15.05 13.18
N ALA A 442 -51.10 -14.22 12.65
CA ALA A 442 -52.01 -14.62 11.56
C ALA A 442 -51.50 -14.24 10.16
N SER A 443 -50.63 -13.24 10.01
CA SER A 443 -50.15 -12.77 8.69
C SER A 443 -48.91 -13.50 8.18
N TYR A 444 -48.25 -14.31 9.01
CA TYR A 444 -47.03 -15.05 8.63
C TYR A 444 -47.31 -16.30 7.77
N CYS A 445 -48.50 -16.91 7.91
CA CYS A 445 -48.87 -18.12 7.16
C CYS A 445 -49.31 -17.82 5.70
N THR A 446 -49.82 -16.63 5.42
CA THR A 446 -50.28 -16.24 4.08
C THR A 446 -49.11 -15.85 3.16
N TRP A 447 -47.97 -15.44 3.73
CA TRP A 447 -46.77 -15.02 3.01
C TRP A 447 -45.92 -16.22 2.53
N ILE A 448 -45.77 -17.27 3.35
CA ILE A 448 -45.05 -18.50 2.96
C ILE A 448 -45.74 -19.22 1.78
N ASN A 449 -47.07 -19.24 1.75
CA ASN A 449 -47.81 -19.84 0.62
C ASN A 449 -47.65 -19.07 -0.70
N LYS A 450 -47.40 -17.75 -0.64
CA LYS A 450 -47.17 -16.91 -1.83
C LYS A 450 -45.76 -17.07 -2.40
N ILE A 451 -44.77 -17.35 -1.54
CA ILE A 451 -43.38 -17.63 -1.95
C ILE A 451 -43.26 -19.04 -2.54
N LEU A 452 -44.01 -20.02 -2.03
CA LEU A 452 -43.98 -21.39 -2.56
C LEU A 452 -44.66 -21.54 -3.94
N GLN A 453 -45.53 -20.60 -4.34
CA GLN A 453 -46.23 -20.63 -5.64
C GLN A 453 -45.48 -19.90 -6.77
N ASN A 454 -44.47 -19.07 -6.46
CA ASN A 454 -43.74 -18.26 -7.45
C ASN A 454 -42.39 -18.87 -7.90
N ARG A 455 -42.28 -20.20 -7.89
CA ARG A 455 -41.03 -20.94 -8.15
C ARG A 455 -40.62 -21.08 -9.63
N ASN A 456 -41.27 -20.40 -10.59
CA ASN A 456 -41.08 -20.68 -12.02
C ASN A 456 -40.42 -19.58 -12.87
N ASN A 457 -40.03 -18.40 -12.35
CA ASN A 457 -39.54 -17.30 -13.22
C ASN A 457 -38.16 -16.71 -12.88
N TYR A 458 -37.30 -17.44 -12.16
CA TYR A 458 -35.87 -17.15 -12.18
C TYR A 458 -35.18 -18.31 -12.88
N GLU A 459 -34.84 -18.12 -14.17
CA GLU A 459 -33.80 -18.90 -14.81
C GLU A 459 -32.48 -18.57 -14.10
N ILE A 460 -32.27 -19.30 -13.00
CA ILE A 460 -30.97 -19.52 -12.41
C ILE A 460 -30.17 -20.23 -13.50
N ILE A 461 -29.12 -19.57 -14.00
CA ILE A 461 -28.06 -20.26 -14.74
C ILE A 461 -27.48 -21.28 -13.76
N THR A 462 -27.99 -22.51 -13.78
CA THR A 462 -27.43 -23.67 -13.11
C THR A 462 -26.07 -23.95 -13.76
N LEU A 463 -25.02 -23.34 -13.21
CA LEU A 463 -23.66 -23.82 -13.38
C LEU A 463 -23.57 -25.16 -12.64
N HIS A 464 -23.79 -26.24 -13.39
CA HIS A 464 -23.53 -27.60 -12.94
C HIS A 464 -22.10 -27.73 -12.43
N SER A 465 -21.99 -28.50 -11.35
CA SER A 465 -20.77 -28.98 -10.72
C SER A 465 -19.87 -29.70 -11.73
N SER A 466 -18.88 -29.01 -12.22
CA SER A 466 -17.67 -29.59 -12.78
C SER A 466 -16.55 -28.66 -12.36
N HIS A 467 -15.58 -29.17 -11.60
CA HIS A 467 -14.36 -28.48 -11.17
C HIS A 467 -13.86 -27.53 -12.27
N ARG A 468 -14.18 -26.23 -12.17
CA ARG A 468 -13.60 -25.22 -13.05
C ARG A 468 -12.29 -24.80 -12.41
N CYS A 469 -11.21 -25.43 -12.87
CA CYS A 469 -9.88 -24.86 -12.75
C CYS A 469 -9.95 -23.41 -13.26
N ILE A 470 -9.67 -22.45 -12.38
CA ILE A 470 -9.39 -21.07 -12.77
C ILE A 470 -8.17 -21.13 -13.69
N CYS A 471 -8.23 -20.39 -14.79
CA CYS A 471 -7.14 -20.33 -15.75
C CYS A 471 -5.88 -19.81 -15.02
N PRO A 472 -4.75 -20.56 -14.97
CA PRO A 472 -3.54 -20.20 -14.24
C PRO A 472 -3.05 -18.75 -14.41
N PRO A 473 -3.17 -18.10 -15.60
CA PRO A 473 -2.68 -16.74 -15.81
C PRO A 473 -3.37 -15.66 -14.95
N VAL A 474 -4.66 -15.83 -14.63
CA VAL A 474 -5.43 -14.83 -13.86
C VAL A 474 -5.07 -14.89 -12.36
N LEU A 475 -4.79 -16.09 -11.87
CA LEU A 475 -4.41 -16.39 -10.50
C LEU A 475 -2.99 -15.86 -10.20
N THR A 476 -2.06 -16.06 -11.13
CA THR A 476 -0.70 -15.52 -11.07
C THR A 476 -0.70 -13.98 -11.17
N LEU A 477 -1.57 -13.38 -11.99
CA LEU A 477 -1.68 -11.93 -12.12
C LEU A 477 -2.15 -11.26 -10.81
N LEU A 478 -3.12 -11.85 -10.10
CA LEU A 478 -3.59 -11.34 -8.81
C LEU A 478 -2.56 -11.53 -7.69
N GLN A 479 -1.92 -12.71 -7.58
CA GLN A 479 -0.86 -12.98 -6.60
C GLN A 479 0.29 -11.98 -6.74
N ASN A 480 0.68 -11.69 -7.98
CA ASN A 480 1.70 -10.70 -8.30
C ASN A 480 1.24 -9.29 -7.90
N THR A 481 0.03 -8.88 -8.30
CA THR A 481 -0.53 -7.55 -7.97
C THR A 481 -0.60 -7.29 -6.46
N ILE A 482 -0.81 -8.32 -5.64
CA ILE A 482 -0.85 -8.21 -4.16
C ILE A 482 0.56 -8.14 -3.57
N ALA A 483 1.50 -8.98 -4.05
CA ALA A 483 2.91 -8.90 -3.67
C ALA A 483 3.54 -7.53 -4.04
N GLU A 484 3.10 -6.91 -5.13
CA GLU A 484 3.55 -5.60 -5.63
C GLU A 484 3.10 -4.38 -4.81
N ASN A 485 2.06 -4.54 -4.00
CA ASN A 485 1.52 -3.48 -3.14
C ASN A 485 2.11 -3.52 -1.73
N PHE A 486 2.60 -4.68 -1.28
CA PHE A 486 3.16 -4.86 0.06
C PHE A 486 4.69 -5.06 0.09
N GLY A 487 5.32 -5.17 -1.09
CA GLY A 487 6.72 -5.56 -1.23
C GLY A 487 6.91 -7.04 -0.88
N GLY A 488 7.80 -7.74 -1.57
CA GLY A 488 8.08 -9.14 -1.30
C GLY A 488 8.56 -9.40 0.14
N SER A 489 8.98 -10.65 0.42
CA SER A 489 9.49 -11.10 1.73
C SER A 489 10.62 -10.23 2.33
N THR A 490 11.22 -9.33 1.56
CA THR A 490 12.19 -8.30 1.98
C THR A 490 11.59 -7.06 2.65
N ALA A 491 10.30 -6.76 2.47
CA ALA A 491 9.62 -5.62 3.12
C ALA A 491 9.58 -5.74 4.65
N ALA A 492 9.60 -6.96 5.17
CA ALA A 492 9.67 -7.25 6.60
C ALA A 492 11.02 -6.87 7.26
N SER A 493 12.02 -6.44 6.48
CA SER A 493 13.39 -6.20 6.98
C SER A 493 13.90 -4.75 6.94
N LEU A 494 13.12 -3.78 6.45
CA LEU A 494 13.64 -2.42 6.26
C LEU A 494 13.35 -1.48 7.44
N GLY A 495 14.42 -0.85 7.93
CA GLY A 495 14.40 0.16 8.97
C GLY A 495 13.73 1.47 8.58
N SER A 496 13.75 2.42 9.52
CA SER A 496 12.84 3.55 9.72
C SER A 496 12.76 4.69 8.67
N HIS A 497 13.03 4.47 7.37
CA HIS A 497 12.65 5.41 6.30
C HIS A 497 12.63 4.73 4.92
N GLN A 498 11.57 4.97 4.14
CA GLN A 498 11.39 4.43 2.78
C GLN A 498 11.42 5.60 1.78
N PHE A 499 12.18 5.45 0.68
CA PHE A 499 12.38 6.54 -0.29
C PHE A 499 11.04 7.04 -0.87
N SER A 500 10.84 8.35 -0.82
CA SER A 500 9.72 9.09 -1.40
C SER A 500 10.22 10.03 -2.50
N LEU A 501 9.32 10.58 -3.31
CA LEU A 501 9.71 11.54 -4.35
C LEU A 501 10.37 12.80 -3.76
N ASP A 502 10.02 13.18 -2.53
CA ASP A 502 10.62 14.34 -1.85
C ASP A 502 12.05 14.07 -1.37
N ASP A 503 12.47 12.80 -1.27
CA ASP A 503 13.85 12.41 -1.01
C ASP A 503 14.75 12.51 -2.26
N CYS A 504 14.18 12.87 -3.42
CA CYS A 504 14.96 13.12 -4.63
C CYS A 504 16.01 14.22 -4.35
N PRO A 505 17.29 13.98 -4.64
CA PRO A 505 18.33 14.98 -4.41
C PRO A 505 18.17 16.17 -5.34
N ASP A 506 18.80 17.29 -5.00
CA ASP A 506 18.87 18.44 -5.91
C ASP A 506 19.63 18.07 -7.19
N LEU A 507 19.05 18.41 -8.34
CA LEU A 507 19.54 18.09 -9.68
C LEU A 507 20.05 19.33 -10.42
N THR A 508 20.36 20.41 -9.70
CA THR A 508 20.97 21.62 -10.27
C THR A 508 22.23 21.21 -11.04
N SER A 509 22.29 21.54 -12.34
CA SER A 509 23.32 21.16 -13.35
C SER A 509 23.17 19.81 -14.06
N LYS A 510 22.17 18.99 -13.71
CA LYS A 510 21.97 17.68 -14.33
C LYS A 510 21.13 17.79 -15.61
N ILE A 511 21.46 16.97 -16.59
CA ILE A 511 20.70 16.82 -17.85
C ILE A 511 20.10 15.42 -17.91
N GLY A 512 18.81 15.33 -18.25
CA GLY A 512 18.08 14.07 -18.32
C GLY A 512 17.35 13.85 -19.63
N VAL A 513 17.04 12.59 -19.93
CA VAL A 513 16.15 12.16 -21.02
C VAL A 513 15.09 11.23 -20.43
N VAL A 514 13.81 11.45 -20.74
CA VAL A 514 12.69 10.56 -20.37
C VAL A 514 11.88 10.18 -21.61
N THR A 515 11.86 8.90 -21.96
CA THR A 515 10.97 8.39 -23.01
C THR A 515 9.56 8.19 -22.45
N GLY A 516 8.53 8.62 -23.19
CA GLY A 516 7.15 8.65 -22.70
C GLY A 516 6.94 9.65 -21.56
N GLY A 517 7.76 10.70 -21.46
CA GLY A 517 7.81 11.61 -20.30
C GLY A 517 6.65 12.59 -20.15
N SER A 518 5.62 12.51 -20.99
CA SER A 518 4.50 13.47 -21.03
C SER A 518 3.18 12.95 -20.48
N GLU A 519 3.08 11.66 -20.15
CA GLU A 519 1.85 11.07 -19.64
C GLU A 519 2.14 9.96 -18.61
N GLY A 520 1.20 9.72 -17.69
CA GLY A 520 1.26 8.63 -16.72
C GLY A 520 2.55 8.65 -15.89
N ILE A 521 3.16 7.48 -15.71
CA ILE A 521 4.40 7.32 -14.91
C ILE A 521 5.52 8.23 -15.43
N GLY A 522 5.66 8.36 -16.75
CA GLY A 522 6.67 9.20 -17.36
C GLY A 522 6.49 10.68 -17.03
N TYR A 523 5.23 11.15 -16.98
CA TYR A 523 4.91 12.50 -16.49
C TYR A 523 5.29 12.68 -15.01
N GLY A 524 4.95 11.71 -14.15
CA GLY A 524 5.32 11.74 -12.73
C GLY A 524 6.83 11.84 -12.52
N ILE A 525 7.62 11.12 -13.32
CA ILE A 525 9.09 11.20 -13.31
C ILE A 525 9.54 12.59 -13.80
N THR A 526 9.08 13.04 -14.97
CA THR A 526 9.43 14.35 -15.54
C THR A 526 9.17 15.48 -14.56
N HIS A 527 7.97 15.51 -13.98
CA HIS A 527 7.56 16.53 -13.02
C HIS A 527 8.45 16.49 -11.77
N THR A 528 8.71 15.31 -11.21
CA THR A 528 9.60 15.17 -10.03
C THR A 528 11.01 15.68 -10.32
N LEU A 529 11.61 15.34 -11.46
CA LEU A 529 12.95 15.81 -11.80
C LEU A 529 13.00 17.35 -11.94
N LEU A 530 11.96 17.97 -12.49
CA LEU A 530 11.83 19.44 -12.58
C LEU A 530 11.58 20.09 -11.23
N LYS A 531 10.74 19.48 -10.38
CA LYS A 531 10.52 19.90 -8.98
C LYS A 531 11.85 19.98 -8.26
N HIS A 532 12.75 19.03 -8.50
CA HIS A 532 14.10 18.95 -7.91
C HIS A 532 15.20 19.61 -8.77
N ASN A 533 14.84 20.63 -9.56
CA ASN A 533 15.74 21.58 -10.21
C ASN A 533 16.68 21.00 -11.28
N ILE A 534 16.30 19.92 -11.96
CA ILE A 534 17.05 19.46 -13.14
C ILE A 534 17.26 20.62 -14.14
N ALA A 535 18.46 20.73 -14.71
CA ALA A 535 18.82 21.89 -15.53
C ALA A 535 18.18 21.83 -16.92
N LYS A 536 18.11 20.63 -17.50
CA LYS A 536 17.47 20.40 -18.79
C LYS A 536 16.92 18.98 -18.88
N LEU A 537 15.74 18.82 -19.46
CA LEU A 537 15.07 17.54 -19.58
C LEU A 537 14.53 17.33 -20.99
N TYR A 538 15.02 16.31 -21.69
CA TYR A 538 14.50 15.93 -22.99
C TYR A 538 13.32 14.95 -22.83
N ILE A 539 12.19 15.28 -23.46
CA ILE A 539 11.00 14.42 -23.47
C ILE A 539 10.87 13.82 -24.86
N LEU A 540 10.86 12.48 -24.95
CA LEU A 540 10.64 11.75 -26.20
C LEU A 540 9.23 11.14 -26.14
N SER A 541 8.32 11.63 -26.97
CA SER A 541 6.93 11.13 -27.01
C SER A 541 6.32 11.32 -28.41
N VAL A 542 5.16 10.72 -28.66
CA VAL A 542 4.56 10.68 -30.01
C VAL A 542 3.58 11.83 -30.30
N SER A 543 2.81 12.28 -29.30
CA SER A 543 1.77 13.31 -29.47
C SER A 543 2.27 14.66 -28.98
N LYS A 544 2.11 15.65 -29.86
CA LYS A 544 2.41 17.05 -29.57
C LYS A 544 1.46 17.60 -28.51
N GLU A 545 0.18 17.32 -28.66
CA GLU A 545 -0.91 17.83 -27.83
C GLU A 545 -0.76 17.36 -26.38
N VAL A 546 -0.39 16.09 -26.17
CA VAL A 546 -0.15 15.53 -24.83
C VAL A 546 1.06 16.19 -24.18
N VAL A 547 2.13 16.47 -24.93
CA VAL A 547 3.31 17.17 -24.41
C VAL A 547 3.00 18.62 -24.05
N GLU A 548 2.26 19.34 -24.89
CA GLU A 548 1.89 20.73 -24.63
C GLU A 548 1.03 20.81 -23.36
N GLY A 549 0.04 19.93 -23.22
CA GLY A 549 -0.75 19.83 -21.98
C GLY A 549 0.08 19.50 -20.74
N ALA A 550 1.07 18.61 -20.86
CA ALA A 550 2.00 18.31 -19.77
C ALA A 550 2.87 19.52 -19.39
N GLN A 551 3.39 20.26 -20.38
CA GLN A 551 4.18 21.47 -20.17
C GLN A 551 3.35 22.59 -19.51
N ASP A 552 2.09 22.75 -19.92
CA ASP A 552 1.17 23.71 -19.31
C ASP A 552 0.87 23.36 -17.84
N ALA A 553 0.63 22.09 -17.55
CA ALA A 553 0.43 21.62 -16.17
C ALA A 553 1.68 21.87 -15.30
N ILE A 554 2.88 21.61 -15.83
CA ILE A 554 4.15 21.91 -15.15
C ILE A 554 4.31 23.42 -14.95
N ALA A 555 3.99 24.24 -15.95
CA ALA A 555 4.10 25.69 -15.85
C ALA A 555 3.16 26.26 -14.78
N LYS A 556 1.95 25.70 -14.67
CA LYS A 556 0.96 26.07 -13.65
C LYS A 556 1.40 25.71 -12.24
N ASP A 557 2.00 24.53 -12.05
CA ASP A 557 2.35 23.99 -10.74
C ASP A 557 3.75 24.43 -10.25
N LEU A 558 4.74 24.37 -11.14
CA LEU A 558 6.16 24.62 -10.82
C LEU A 558 6.71 25.95 -11.39
N GLY A 559 5.92 26.66 -12.20
CA GLY A 559 6.30 27.90 -12.86
C GLY A 559 6.88 27.71 -14.27
N THR A 560 6.70 28.73 -15.12
CA THR A 560 7.13 28.71 -16.54
C THR A 560 8.63 28.52 -16.70
N GLU A 561 9.45 29.00 -15.75
CA GLU A 561 10.91 28.83 -15.79
C GLU A 561 11.29 27.34 -15.78
N LYS A 562 10.68 26.54 -14.89
CA LYS A 562 10.90 25.09 -14.84
C LYS A 562 10.34 24.38 -16.06
N ALA A 563 9.14 24.76 -16.51
CA ALA A 563 8.56 24.19 -17.74
C ALA A 563 9.47 24.38 -18.97
N ASN A 564 10.07 25.56 -19.10
CA ASN A 564 10.99 25.92 -20.20
C ASN A 564 12.30 25.13 -20.20
N ARG A 565 12.63 24.38 -19.14
CA ARG A 565 13.79 23.47 -19.11
C ARG A 565 13.53 22.17 -19.89
N THR A 566 12.28 21.94 -20.30
CA THR A 566 11.93 20.76 -21.11
C THR A 566 12.14 21.03 -22.60
N LYS A 567 12.67 20.05 -23.32
CA LYS A 567 12.75 20.06 -24.80
C LYS A 567 12.18 18.77 -25.36
N TRP A 568 11.13 18.89 -26.16
CA TRP A 568 10.43 17.74 -26.72
C TRP A 568 10.99 17.32 -28.09
N PHE A 569 11.03 16.02 -28.32
CA PHE A 569 11.22 15.41 -29.63
C PHE A 569 10.10 14.42 -29.93
N GLN A 570 9.45 14.60 -31.08
CA GLN A 570 8.51 13.60 -31.59
C GLN A 570 9.28 12.32 -31.96
N CYS A 571 8.99 11.22 -31.26
CA CYS A 571 9.70 9.95 -31.41
C CYS A 571 8.81 8.78 -31.00
N ASP A 572 8.55 7.86 -31.94
CA ASP A 572 8.06 6.51 -31.64
C ASP A 572 9.28 5.60 -31.43
N MET A 573 9.33 4.89 -30.31
CA MET A 573 10.46 4.01 -30.00
C MET A 573 10.54 2.76 -30.89
N SER A 574 9.48 2.45 -31.65
CA SER A 574 9.49 1.42 -32.69
C SER A 574 10.08 1.88 -34.03
N ASP A 575 10.27 3.19 -34.25
CA ASP A 575 11.00 3.73 -35.41
C ASP A 575 12.48 3.95 -35.06
N TRP A 576 13.29 2.92 -35.26
CA TRP A 576 14.69 2.93 -34.85
C TRP A 576 15.54 3.96 -35.60
N LYS A 577 15.16 4.32 -36.82
CA LYS A 577 15.83 5.39 -37.57
C LYS A 577 15.57 6.73 -36.91
N ARG A 578 14.31 7.03 -36.59
CA ARG A 578 13.95 8.25 -35.87
C ARG A 578 14.60 8.32 -34.50
N VAL A 579 14.63 7.20 -33.76
CA VAL A 579 15.31 7.12 -32.45
C VAL A 579 16.78 7.52 -32.56
N LYS A 580 17.50 7.04 -33.59
CA LYS A 580 18.88 7.44 -33.84
C LYS A 580 19.01 8.94 -34.12
N GLU A 581 18.20 9.49 -35.01
CA GLU A 581 18.23 10.92 -35.35
C GLU A 581 18.00 11.80 -34.11
N VAL A 582 17.08 11.40 -33.23
CA VAL A 582 16.83 12.10 -31.97
C VAL A 582 18.01 11.98 -31.00
N ALA A 583 18.63 10.80 -30.90
CA ALA A 583 19.82 10.61 -30.07
C ALA A 583 20.99 11.49 -30.54
N GLU A 584 21.21 11.61 -31.85
CA GLU A 584 22.20 12.51 -32.44
C GLU A 584 21.86 13.98 -32.19
N ALA A 585 20.59 14.36 -32.30
CA ALA A 585 20.13 15.71 -31.98
C ALA A 585 20.39 16.07 -30.50
N ILE A 586 20.15 15.14 -29.57
CA ILE A 586 20.45 15.33 -28.14
C ILE A 586 21.96 15.51 -27.92
N LYS A 587 22.79 14.69 -28.56
CA LYS A 587 24.26 14.80 -28.46
C LYS A 587 24.80 16.12 -28.98
N ASN A 588 24.19 16.66 -30.02
CA ASN A 588 24.58 17.96 -30.58
C ASN A 588 24.08 19.14 -29.73
N ASP A 589 23.08 18.93 -28.88
CA ASP A 589 22.40 19.97 -28.09
C ASP A 589 22.80 19.97 -26.60
N ALA A 590 23.56 18.97 -26.14
CA ALA A 590 24.07 18.85 -24.78
C ALA A 590 25.49 18.28 -24.74
N ASP A 591 26.30 18.80 -23.82
CA ASP A 591 27.69 18.42 -23.53
C ASP A 591 27.81 17.35 -22.41
N ARG A 592 26.68 16.97 -21.82
CA ARG A 592 26.57 15.94 -20.78
C ARG A 592 25.20 15.26 -20.77
N LEU A 593 25.14 14.05 -20.22
CA LEU A 593 23.90 13.34 -19.90
C LEU A 593 24.05 12.57 -18.59
N ASP A 594 23.23 12.89 -17.59
CA ASP A 594 23.31 12.33 -16.24
C ASP A 594 22.24 11.29 -15.95
N ILE A 595 21.06 11.42 -16.58
CA ILE A 595 19.89 10.57 -16.33
C ILE A 595 19.28 10.14 -17.67
N LEU A 596 19.09 8.84 -17.86
CA LEU A 596 18.31 8.29 -18.98
C LEU A 596 17.24 7.36 -18.44
N VAL A 597 15.97 7.73 -18.60
CA VAL A 597 14.82 6.91 -18.21
C VAL A 597 14.15 6.35 -19.46
N ASN A 598 14.42 5.07 -19.72
CA ASN A 598 13.79 4.26 -20.76
C ASN A 598 12.41 3.79 -20.25
N ASN A 599 11.45 4.71 -20.21
CA ASN A 599 10.11 4.51 -19.65
C ASN A 599 9.02 4.20 -20.70
N ALA A 600 9.13 4.72 -21.92
CA ALA A 600 8.12 4.53 -22.96
C ALA A 600 7.78 3.03 -23.13
N GLY A 601 6.53 2.72 -23.36
CA GLY A 601 6.14 1.34 -23.56
C GLY A 601 4.73 1.21 -24.09
N ARG A 602 4.51 0.18 -24.91
CA ARG A 602 3.17 -0.33 -25.21
C ARG A 602 2.86 -1.45 -24.24
N GLY A 603 1.63 -1.42 -23.74
CA GLY A 603 1.13 -2.39 -22.79
C GLY A 603 0.73 -3.72 -23.35
N ILE A 604 0.06 -4.51 -22.53
CA ILE A 604 -0.60 -5.73 -22.98
C ILE A 604 -1.53 -5.36 -24.13
N MET A 605 -1.22 -5.85 -25.33
CA MET A 605 -2.00 -5.66 -26.56
C MET A 605 -1.86 -6.92 -27.41
N SER A 606 -2.66 -7.01 -28.47
CA SER A 606 -2.62 -8.11 -29.41
C SER A 606 -1.25 -8.21 -30.09
N ALA A 607 -0.92 -9.42 -30.54
CA ALA A 607 0.28 -9.70 -31.34
C ALA A 607 0.30 -8.83 -32.60
N GLU A 608 1.34 -8.01 -32.75
CA GLU A 608 1.53 -7.20 -33.95
C GLU A 608 3.00 -7.15 -34.32
N LEU A 609 3.29 -7.09 -35.62
CA LEU A 609 4.64 -6.86 -36.12
C LEU A 609 4.78 -5.40 -36.54
N THR A 610 5.93 -4.81 -36.22
CA THR A 610 6.36 -3.52 -36.77
C THR A 610 6.71 -3.63 -38.25
N ASP A 611 6.97 -2.49 -38.91
CA ASP A 611 7.46 -2.43 -40.29
C ASP A 611 8.80 -3.17 -40.49
N TYR A 612 9.56 -3.39 -39.41
CA TYR A 612 10.77 -4.21 -39.42
C TYR A 612 10.47 -5.72 -39.41
N GLY A 613 9.21 -6.14 -39.32
CA GLY A 613 8.80 -7.53 -39.18
C GLY A 613 9.22 -8.11 -37.83
N VAL A 614 9.19 -7.31 -36.77
CA VAL A 614 9.53 -7.68 -35.39
C VAL A 614 8.34 -7.42 -34.48
N ASP A 615 8.05 -8.34 -33.57
CA ASP A 615 7.11 -8.18 -32.46
C ASP A 615 7.13 -6.75 -31.87
N ARG A 616 5.95 -6.12 -31.83
CA ARG A 616 5.80 -4.70 -31.49
C ARG A 616 6.20 -4.40 -30.05
N HIS A 617 5.95 -5.30 -29.10
CA HIS A 617 6.40 -5.13 -27.71
C HIS A 617 7.92 -5.14 -27.65
N MET A 618 8.58 -6.10 -28.30
CA MET A 618 10.05 -6.18 -28.32
C MET A 618 10.68 -5.00 -29.05
N ALA A 619 10.12 -4.61 -30.20
CA ALA A 619 10.65 -3.52 -31.00
C ALA A 619 10.61 -2.18 -30.26
N LEU A 620 9.51 -1.91 -29.53
CA LEU A 620 9.29 -0.66 -28.81
C LEU A 620 9.87 -0.70 -27.39
N ASN A 621 9.44 -1.66 -26.56
CA ASN A 621 9.75 -1.67 -25.12
C ASN A 621 11.23 -1.98 -24.85
N HIS A 622 11.91 -2.68 -25.76
CA HIS A 622 13.29 -3.13 -25.58
C HIS A 622 14.24 -2.59 -26.67
N MET A 623 14.06 -2.97 -27.95
CA MET A 623 15.04 -2.68 -29.00
C MET A 623 15.20 -1.17 -29.26
N GLY A 624 14.10 -0.41 -29.30
CA GLY A 624 14.15 1.05 -29.40
C GLY A 624 14.99 1.71 -28.29
N HIS A 625 14.86 1.23 -27.05
CA HIS A 625 15.68 1.73 -25.94
C HIS A 625 17.14 1.30 -26.04
N VAL A 626 17.42 0.10 -26.57
CA VAL A 626 18.79 -0.33 -26.87
C VAL A 626 19.42 0.58 -27.92
N VAL A 627 18.71 0.92 -28.99
CA VAL A 627 19.17 1.88 -30.02
C VAL A 627 19.44 3.25 -29.40
N LEU A 628 18.48 3.81 -28.65
CA LEU A 628 18.63 5.10 -27.98
C LEU A 628 19.85 5.12 -27.05
N THR A 629 19.92 4.13 -26.15
CA THR A 629 21.00 4.02 -25.16
C THR A 629 22.35 3.87 -25.84
N SER A 630 22.45 3.06 -26.90
CA SER A 630 23.71 2.82 -27.62
C SER A 630 24.25 4.09 -28.28
N HIS A 631 23.38 4.88 -28.92
CA HIS A 631 23.79 6.13 -29.55
C HIS A 631 24.16 7.23 -28.53
N LEU A 632 23.50 7.26 -27.37
CA LEU A 632 23.82 8.17 -26.27
C LEU A 632 25.02 7.72 -25.42
N LEU A 633 25.43 6.44 -25.52
CA LEU A 633 26.46 5.87 -24.67
C LEU A 633 27.81 6.62 -24.69
N PRO A 634 28.31 7.14 -25.83
CA PRO A 634 29.52 7.96 -25.84
C PRO A 634 29.41 9.20 -24.94
N LEU A 635 28.29 9.93 -25.00
CA LEU A 635 28.04 11.12 -24.17
C LEU A 635 27.90 10.75 -22.68
N ILE A 636 27.25 9.62 -22.41
CA ILE A 636 27.12 9.06 -21.05
C ILE A 636 28.50 8.73 -20.47
N LYS A 637 29.37 8.06 -21.25
CA LYS A 637 30.73 7.72 -20.84
C LYS A 637 31.57 8.98 -20.60
N GLU A 638 31.52 9.95 -21.50
CA GLU A 638 32.22 11.24 -21.32
C GLU A 638 31.77 11.97 -20.05
N THR A 639 30.46 11.96 -19.76
CA THR A 639 29.92 12.55 -18.52
C THR A 639 30.44 11.83 -17.28
N ALA A 640 30.54 10.50 -17.33
CA ALA A 640 31.04 9.67 -16.25
C ALA A 640 32.56 9.81 -16.02
N GLU A 641 33.34 9.95 -17.09
CA GLU A 641 34.80 10.19 -17.06
C GLU A 641 35.14 11.54 -16.41
N LYS A 642 34.24 12.52 -16.50
CA LYS A 642 34.31 13.79 -15.76
C LYS A 642 34.01 13.63 -14.25
N GLY A 643 33.88 12.41 -13.74
CA GLY A 643 33.67 12.09 -12.32
C GLY A 643 32.21 12.07 -11.87
N ASN A 644 31.24 12.15 -12.78
CA ASN A 644 29.81 12.09 -12.44
C ASN A 644 29.32 10.64 -12.42
N VAL A 645 28.31 10.35 -11.60
CA VAL A 645 27.55 9.09 -11.71
C VAL A 645 26.39 9.31 -12.68
N VAL A 646 26.35 8.53 -13.75
CA VAL A 646 25.27 8.53 -14.75
C VAL A 646 24.36 7.34 -14.50
N ARG A 647 23.05 7.56 -14.49
CA ARG A 647 22.05 6.53 -14.17
C ARG A 647 21.10 6.30 -15.33
N ILE A 648 20.96 5.04 -15.72
CA ILE A 648 20.07 4.57 -16.77
C ILE A 648 19.02 3.67 -16.12
N VAL A 649 17.75 3.91 -16.41
CA VAL A 649 16.62 3.16 -15.84
C VAL A 649 15.81 2.54 -16.96
N ASN A 650 15.67 1.21 -16.96
CA ASN A 650 14.82 0.48 -17.89
C ASN A 650 13.49 0.12 -17.22
N GLN A 651 12.37 0.57 -17.79
CA GLN A 651 11.06 0.29 -17.23
C GLN A 651 10.62 -1.15 -17.53
N ALA A 652 10.74 -1.99 -16.52
CA ALA A 652 10.29 -3.37 -16.47
C ALA A 652 8.88 -3.47 -15.86
N SER A 653 8.46 -4.69 -15.51
CA SER A 653 7.16 -4.98 -14.91
C SER A 653 7.20 -6.35 -14.23
N ASN A 654 6.40 -6.55 -13.19
CA ASN A 654 6.01 -7.87 -12.69
C ASN A 654 5.55 -8.84 -13.78
N ALA A 655 4.97 -8.33 -14.88
CA ALA A 655 4.55 -9.12 -16.03
C ALA A 655 5.72 -9.90 -16.67
N HIS A 656 6.98 -9.57 -16.35
CA HIS A 656 8.13 -10.42 -16.73
C HIS A 656 7.97 -11.88 -16.28
N GLN A 657 7.18 -12.15 -15.24
CA GLN A 657 6.88 -13.49 -14.78
C GLN A 657 5.96 -14.27 -15.74
N ALA A 658 5.20 -13.58 -16.59
CA ALA A 658 4.39 -14.20 -17.63
C ALA A 658 5.20 -14.56 -18.89
N ALA A 659 6.50 -14.24 -18.92
CA ALA A 659 7.38 -14.74 -19.97
C ALA A 659 7.39 -16.29 -19.95
N PRO A 660 7.35 -16.96 -21.12
CA PRO A 660 7.42 -18.42 -21.17
C PRO A 660 8.64 -18.95 -20.43
N SER A 661 8.47 -20.02 -19.64
CA SER A 661 9.56 -20.63 -18.88
C SER A 661 10.68 -21.20 -19.76
N ASP A 662 10.38 -21.46 -21.03
CA ASP A 662 11.27 -22.01 -22.05
C ASP A 662 11.81 -20.95 -23.02
N VAL A 663 11.66 -19.65 -22.73
CA VAL A 663 12.21 -18.55 -23.54
C VAL A 663 13.73 -18.66 -23.64
N LYS A 664 14.28 -18.43 -24.84
CA LYS A 664 15.72 -18.55 -25.10
C LYS A 664 16.33 -17.36 -25.85
N PHE A 665 15.51 -16.54 -26.50
CA PHE A 665 15.99 -15.46 -27.37
C PHE A 665 16.98 -15.96 -28.44
N GLU A 666 16.66 -17.08 -29.09
CA GLU A 666 17.52 -17.72 -30.10
C GLU A 666 17.28 -17.16 -31.52
N SER A 667 16.06 -16.72 -31.83
CA SER A 667 15.74 -16.27 -33.20
C SER A 667 14.61 -15.23 -33.29
N LEU A 668 14.52 -14.58 -34.44
CA LEU A 668 13.42 -13.64 -34.74
C LEU A 668 12.08 -14.39 -34.84
N GLU A 669 12.08 -15.63 -35.31
CA GLU A 669 10.88 -16.47 -35.37
C GLU A 669 10.34 -16.77 -33.96
N GLU A 670 11.23 -17.00 -32.98
CA GLU A 670 10.82 -17.12 -31.57
C GLU A 670 10.18 -15.82 -31.07
N LEU A 671 10.80 -14.66 -31.35
CA LEU A 671 10.24 -13.36 -30.99
C LEU A 671 8.89 -13.11 -31.67
N ASN A 672 8.71 -13.50 -32.92
CA ASN A 672 7.46 -13.26 -33.66
C ASN A 672 6.38 -14.31 -33.38
N LYS A 673 6.69 -15.37 -32.62
CA LYS A 673 5.70 -16.36 -32.22
C LYS A 673 4.64 -15.70 -31.34
N ASP A 674 3.38 -15.89 -31.70
CA ASP A 674 2.27 -15.40 -30.90
C ASP A 674 2.14 -16.22 -29.61
N LEU A 675 2.47 -15.58 -28.48
CA LEU A 675 2.34 -16.11 -27.12
C LEU A 675 1.08 -15.60 -26.41
N GLY A 676 0.23 -14.86 -27.12
CA GLY A 676 -0.86 -14.08 -26.56
C GLY A 676 -0.39 -12.78 -25.88
N PRO A 677 -1.33 -11.87 -25.55
CA PRO A 677 -1.02 -10.53 -25.08
C PRO A 677 -0.11 -10.47 -23.84
N ASN A 678 -0.36 -11.33 -22.86
CA ASN A 678 0.43 -11.38 -21.61
C ASN A 678 1.83 -11.97 -21.82
N GLY A 679 1.95 -13.03 -22.62
CA GLY A 679 3.22 -13.70 -22.87
C GLY A 679 4.20 -12.82 -23.65
N GLN A 680 3.71 -12.11 -24.69
CA GLN A 680 4.53 -11.19 -25.47
C GLN A 680 4.98 -9.97 -24.65
N TYR A 681 4.05 -9.32 -23.96
CA TYR A 681 4.37 -8.19 -23.09
C TYR A 681 5.35 -8.61 -21.98
N GLY A 682 5.08 -9.74 -21.31
CA GLY A 682 5.93 -10.29 -20.27
C GLY A 682 7.35 -10.56 -20.75
N ARG A 683 7.52 -11.16 -21.93
CA ARG A 683 8.84 -11.36 -22.56
C ARG A 683 9.59 -10.04 -22.78
N SER A 684 8.91 -8.99 -23.25
CA SER A 684 9.54 -7.67 -23.42
C SER A 684 9.99 -7.04 -22.10
N LYS A 685 9.27 -7.30 -21.00
CA LYS A 685 9.60 -6.78 -19.67
C LYS A 685 10.70 -7.60 -18.98
N LEU A 686 10.77 -8.91 -19.25
CA LEU A 686 11.92 -9.73 -18.91
C LEU A 686 13.19 -9.23 -19.61
N ALA A 687 13.09 -8.88 -20.91
CA ALA A 687 14.22 -8.35 -21.68
C ALA A 687 14.81 -7.08 -21.06
N ASN A 688 14.00 -6.19 -20.50
CA ASN A 688 14.46 -4.97 -19.83
C ASN A 688 15.26 -5.25 -18.54
N ILE A 689 14.91 -6.29 -17.78
CA ILE A 689 15.65 -6.72 -16.59
C ILE A 689 16.99 -7.35 -17.00
N LEU A 690 16.94 -8.27 -17.97
CA LEU A 690 18.13 -8.93 -18.53
C LEU A 690 19.12 -7.92 -19.11
N TYR A 691 18.63 -6.88 -19.78
CA TYR A 691 19.48 -5.82 -20.33
C TYR A 691 20.21 -5.04 -19.24
N ALA A 692 19.54 -4.68 -18.14
CA ALA A 692 20.19 -4.02 -17.02
C ALA A 692 21.32 -4.89 -16.42
N ARG A 693 21.09 -6.20 -16.28
CA ARG A 693 22.12 -7.14 -15.79
C ARG A 693 23.27 -7.31 -16.78
N TYR A 694 22.98 -7.46 -18.07
CA TYR A 694 23.99 -7.50 -19.13
C TYR A 694 24.85 -6.23 -19.09
N PHE A 695 24.22 -5.06 -19.05
CA PHE A 695 24.91 -3.78 -19.05
C PHE A 695 25.80 -3.62 -17.81
N ALA A 696 25.31 -4.02 -16.63
CA ALA A 696 26.09 -4.00 -15.40
C ALA A 696 27.38 -4.82 -15.53
N ARG A 697 27.33 -6.02 -16.12
CA ARG A 697 28.51 -6.87 -16.34
C ARG A 697 29.42 -6.34 -17.44
N LYS A 698 28.86 -5.95 -18.57
CA LYS A 698 29.63 -5.68 -19.81
C LYS A 698 30.07 -4.23 -19.97
N VAL A 699 29.45 -3.30 -19.23
CA VAL A 699 29.78 -1.87 -19.28
C VAL A 699 30.20 -1.36 -17.90
N THR A 700 29.35 -1.49 -16.88
CA THR A 700 29.66 -0.93 -15.55
C THR A 700 30.90 -1.58 -14.94
N GLN A 701 30.93 -2.92 -14.86
CA GLN A 701 32.04 -3.68 -14.31
C GLN A 701 33.26 -3.73 -15.24
N ASN A 702 33.08 -3.39 -16.52
CA ASN A 702 34.10 -3.45 -17.55
C ASN A 702 34.51 -2.04 -18.02
N GLY A 703 35.13 -1.27 -17.11
CA GLY A 703 35.80 -0.01 -17.46
C GLY A 703 34.97 1.28 -17.23
N HIS A 704 33.68 1.19 -16.90
CA HIS A 704 32.84 2.38 -16.65
C HIS A 704 32.04 2.28 -15.34
N PRO A 705 32.69 2.23 -14.16
CA PRO A 705 32.03 1.97 -12.88
C PRO A 705 31.01 3.03 -12.45
N ASN A 706 31.07 4.23 -13.03
CA ASN A 706 30.15 5.33 -12.75
C ASN A 706 28.94 5.39 -13.70
N VAL A 707 28.81 4.44 -14.64
CA VAL A 707 27.63 4.32 -15.51
C VAL A 707 26.80 3.16 -14.99
N LEU A 708 25.69 3.47 -14.33
CA LEU A 708 24.82 2.49 -13.68
C LEU A 708 23.56 2.27 -14.52
N MET A 709 23.19 1.02 -14.75
CA MET A 709 21.91 0.68 -15.38
C MET A 709 21.12 -0.25 -14.47
N ASN A 710 19.89 0.14 -14.14
CA ASN A 710 18.98 -0.66 -13.34
C ASN A 710 17.64 -0.81 -14.05
N ALA A 711 16.89 -1.85 -13.70
CA ALA A 711 15.52 -2.00 -14.12
C ALA A 711 14.58 -1.59 -12.98
N SER A 712 13.46 -0.95 -13.30
CA SER A 712 12.43 -0.60 -12.32
C SER A 712 11.08 -1.15 -12.71
N HIS A 713 10.29 -1.58 -11.73
CA HIS A 713 8.89 -1.87 -11.90
C HIS A 713 8.06 -0.84 -11.11
N PRO A 714 7.04 -0.22 -11.73
CA PRO A 714 6.28 0.85 -11.10
C PRO A 714 5.13 0.36 -10.18
N GLY A 715 4.94 -0.95 -10.03
CA GLY A 715 3.69 -1.49 -9.49
C GLY A 715 2.60 -1.53 -10.54
N PHE A 716 1.39 -1.83 -10.10
CA PHE A 716 0.18 -1.70 -10.92
C PHE A 716 -0.25 -0.22 -10.88
N VAL A 717 -0.17 0.52 -11.99
CA VAL A 717 -0.35 1.99 -12.03
C VAL A 717 -1.49 2.41 -12.94
N SER A 718 -2.19 3.48 -12.56
CA SER A 718 -3.32 4.05 -13.27
C SER A 718 -2.84 4.92 -14.43
N THR A 719 -2.68 4.30 -15.59
CA THR A 719 -2.24 4.95 -16.84
C THR A 719 -3.24 4.69 -17.97
N LYS A 720 -3.16 5.47 -19.06
CA LYS A 720 -3.90 5.24 -20.31
C LYS A 720 -3.83 3.78 -20.76
N MET A 721 -2.66 3.17 -20.65
CA MET A 721 -2.42 1.77 -20.97
C MET A 721 -3.31 0.79 -20.16
N SER A 722 -3.58 1.11 -18.89
CA SER A 722 -4.42 0.31 -17.99
C SER A 722 -5.91 0.69 -18.04
N LYS A 723 -6.26 1.84 -18.62
CA LYS A 723 -7.61 2.41 -18.66
C LYS A 723 -8.27 2.33 -20.02
N GLU A 724 -7.49 2.37 -21.09
CA GLU A 724 -7.98 2.53 -22.45
C GLU A 724 -7.42 1.42 -23.34
N ASP A 725 -6.10 1.26 -23.39
CA ASP A 725 -5.47 0.31 -24.32
C ASP A 725 -5.77 -1.16 -23.95
N ILE A 726 -6.06 -1.46 -22.68
CA ILE A 726 -6.36 -2.83 -22.21
C ILE A 726 -7.66 -3.41 -22.80
N PHE A 727 -8.55 -2.56 -23.29
CA PHE A 727 -9.79 -2.97 -23.96
C PHE A 727 -9.55 -3.57 -25.34
N GLU A 728 -8.44 -3.22 -26.00
CA GLU A 728 -8.08 -3.73 -27.33
C GLU A 728 -7.87 -5.26 -27.32
N PRO A 729 -6.99 -5.85 -26.49
CA PRO A 729 -6.84 -7.31 -26.40
C PRO A 729 -7.97 -8.00 -25.61
N TYR A 730 -8.69 -7.26 -24.75
CA TYR A 730 -9.74 -7.80 -23.88
C TYR A 730 -10.99 -6.92 -23.88
N PRO A 731 -11.92 -7.06 -24.84
CA PRO A 731 -13.09 -6.19 -24.92
C PRO A 731 -14.02 -6.26 -23.69
N LEU A 732 -14.19 -7.46 -23.11
CA LEU A 732 -14.98 -7.69 -21.89
C LEU A 732 -14.10 -7.72 -20.62
N GLY A 733 -12.90 -8.30 -20.68
CA GLY A 733 -11.96 -8.36 -19.55
C GLY A 733 -11.23 -7.05 -19.25
N GLY A 734 -11.13 -6.16 -20.24
CA GLY A 734 -10.58 -4.82 -20.13
C GLY A 734 -11.43 -3.94 -19.21
N TYR A 735 -12.73 -4.19 -19.08
CA TYR A 735 -13.58 -3.49 -18.11
C TYR A 735 -13.21 -3.83 -16.67
N ALA A 736 -12.90 -5.11 -16.39
CA ALA A 736 -12.38 -5.53 -15.11
C ALA A 736 -11.02 -4.86 -14.81
N MET A 737 -10.15 -4.67 -15.79
CA MET A 737 -8.84 -4.01 -15.62
C MET A 737 -8.89 -2.46 -15.57
N ALA A 738 -9.77 -1.84 -16.37
CA ALA A 738 -9.90 -0.39 -16.50
C ALA A 738 -10.77 0.24 -15.41
N VAL A 739 -11.84 -0.46 -15.00
CA VAL A 739 -12.82 0.03 -14.02
C VAL A 739 -12.77 -0.79 -12.73
N GLY A 740 -12.68 -2.13 -12.84
CA GLY A 740 -12.66 -3.03 -11.67
C GLY A 740 -11.36 -3.00 -10.86
N MET A 741 -10.21 -2.85 -11.54
CA MET A 741 -8.89 -2.84 -10.91
C MET A 741 -8.35 -1.44 -10.61
N GLU A 742 -9.10 -0.38 -10.96
CA GLU A 742 -8.73 1.03 -10.70
C GLU A 742 -8.34 1.30 -9.22
N PRO A 743 -8.99 0.70 -8.20
CA PRO A 743 -8.58 0.87 -6.80
C PRO A 743 -7.24 0.23 -6.41
N PHE A 744 -6.73 -0.71 -7.23
CA PHE A 744 -5.41 -1.35 -7.05
C PHE A 744 -4.31 -0.60 -7.79
N LYS A 745 -4.68 0.36 -8.64
CA LYS A 745 -3.74 1.11 -9.44
C LYS A 745 -3.18 2.27 -8.61
N LYS A 746 -1.87 2.25 -8.43
CA LYS A 746 -1.09 3.37 -7.92
C LYS A 746 -1.32 4.61 -8.79
N SER A 747 -1.24 5.78 -8.18
CA SER A 747 -1.12 7.03 -8.90
C SER A 747 0.15 7.05 -9.74
N GLN A 748 0.20 7.92 -10.74
CA GLN A 748 1.41 8.16 -11.52
C GLN A 748 2.62 8.58 -10.65
N TRP A 749 2.37 9.20 -9.50
CA TRP A 749 3.40 9.62 -8.53
C TRP A 749 3.99 8.42 -7.79
N GLU A 750 3.14 7.56 -7.24
CA GLU A 750 3.55 6.32 -6.59
C GLU A 750 4.27 5.37 -7.58
N GLY A 751 3.80 5.34 -8.83
CA GLY A 751 4.44 4.59 -9.91
C GLY A 751 5.81 5.13 -10.31
N ALA A 752 6.09 6.42 -10.07
CA ALA A 752 7.36 7.06 -10.39
C ALA A 752 8.44 6.78 -9.33
N VAL A 753 8.09 6.45 -8.08
CA VAL A 753 9.03 6.38 -6.95
C VAL A 753 10.23 5.48 -7.23
N SER A 754 10.01 4.25 -7.68
CA SER A 754 11.10 3.29 -7.93
C SER A 754 12.00 3.72 -9.09
N ALA A 755 11.41 4.33 -10.13
CA ALA A 755 12.17 4.85 -11.26
C ALA A 755 12.98 6.09 -10.87
N VAL A 756 12.42 7.00 -10.07
CA VAL A 756 13.12 8.18 -9.54
C VAL A 756 14.25 7.76 -8.59
N PHE A 757 14.01 6.79 -7.72
CA PHE A 757 15.05 6.20 -6.88
C PHE A 757 16.21 5.64 -7.71
N ALA A 758 15.89 4.83 -8.73
CA ALA A 758 16.87 4.26 -9.64
C ALA A 758 17.59 5.33 -10.50
N ALA A 759 16.92 6.45 -10.79
CA ALA A 759 17.46 7.54 -11.58
C ALA A 759 18.32 8.53 -10.77
N THR A 760 18.17 8.58 -9.44
CA THR A 760 18.78 9.67 -8.65
C THR A 760 19.55 9.22 -7.40
N ALA A 761 19.18 8.11 -6.76
CA ALA A 761 19.68 7.75 -5.44
C ALA A 761 20.48 6.44 -5.40
N ILE A 762 20.15 5.46 -6.24
CA ILE A 762 20.80 4.14 -6.23
C ILE A 762 22.31 4.23 -6.51
N LYS A 763 23.10 3.33 -5.91
CA LYS A 763 24.56 3.29 -6.06
C LYS A 763 25.05 2.05 -6.81
N GLU A 764 24.23 1.03 -6.85
CA GLU A 764 24.49 -0.25 -7.48
C GLU A 764 23.96 -0.28 -8.93
N SER A 765 24.51 -1.17 -9.76
CA SER A 765 24.08 -1.44 -11.14
C SER A 765 23.54 -2.86 -11.24
N GLY A 766 22.68 -3.12 -12.23
CA GLY A 766 22.11 -4.45 -12.51
C GLY A 766 21.01 -4.90 -11.56
N GLN A 767 20.48 -4.00 -10.74
CA GLN A 767 19.38 -4.28 -9.81
C GLN A 767 18.02 -4.20 -10.51
N TYR A 768 17.07 -4.98 -10.01
CA TYR A 768 15.65 -4.86 -10.34
C TYR A 768 14.92 -4.23 -9.15
N ILE A 769 14.49 -2.98 -9.32
CA ILE A 769 13.90 -2.17 -8.25
C ILE A 769 12.38 -2.28 -8.31
N CYS A 770 11.81 -2.87 -7.27
CA CYS A 770 10.38 -3.01 -7.06
C CYS A 770 9.82 -1.92 -6.16
N PRO A 771 8.50 -1.70 -6.18
CA PRO A 771 7.89 -0.66 -5.36
C PRO A 771 8.07 -0.85 -3.85
N PRO A 772 8.16 0.25 -3.10
CA PRO A 772 8.32 1.62 -3.62
C PRO A 772 9.77 1.96 -4.00
N ALA A 773 10.79 1.23 -3.54
CA ALA A 773 12.19 1.41 -3.94
C ALA A 773 13.10 0.26 -3.45
N ILE A 774 12.65 -0.99 -3.58
CA ILE A 774 13.28 -2.17 -2.98
C ILE A 774 13.96 -2.99 -4.07
N PRO A 775 15.28 -3.24 -4.00
CA PRO A 775 15.94 -4.19 -4.89
C PRO A 775 15.43 -5.62 -4.64
N GLU A 776 15.03 -6.28 -5.71
CA GLU A 776 14.60 -7.68 -5.72
C GLU A 776 15.37 -8.47 -6.79
N ALA A 777 15.41 -9.79 -6.63
CA ALA A 777 16.15 -10.66 -7.54
C ALA A 777 15.40 -10.93 -8.87
N GLY A 778 14.07 -10.82 -8.89
CA GLY A 778 13.23 -11.28 -9.99
C GLY A 778 13.15 -12.81 -10.09
N ASN A 779 12.44 -13.34 -11.10
CA ASN A 779 12.34 -14.79 -11.31
C ASN A 779 13.68 -15.40 -11.78
N LYS A 780 13.76 -16.75 -11.86
CA LYS A 780 14.99 -17.45 -12.27
C LYS A 780 15.51 -16.99 -13.65
N LEU A 781 14.61 -16.76 -14.60
CA LEU A 781 14.97 -16.27 -15.93
C LEU A 781 15.59 -14.88 -15.86
N ALA A 782 15.03 -13.97 -15.07
CA ALA A 782 15.55 -12.61 -14.90
C ALA A 782 16.96 -12.58 -14.30
N GLN A 783 17.40 -13.66 -13.66
CA GLN A 783 18.73 -13.81 -13.08
C GLN A 783 19.72 -14.54 -14.00
N ASP A 784 19.26 -15.08 -15.14
CA ASP A 784 20.08 -15.89 -16.04
C ASP A 784 21.01 -15.02 -16.91
N GLU A 785 22.30 -15.10 -16.63
CA GLU A 785 23.31 -14.34 -17.35
C GLU A 785 23.50 -14.80 -18.81
N LYS A 786 23.34 -16.10 -19.08
CA LYS A 786 23.46 -16.63 -20.44
C LYS A 786 22.28 -16.17 -21.29
N LEU A 787 21.09 -16.20 -20.72
CA LEU A 787 19.89 -15.68 -21.37
C LEU A 787 20.01 -14.18 -21.67
N ALA A 788 20.60 -13.40 -20.75
CA ALA A 788 20.90 -12.00 -20.99
C ALA A 788 21.88 -11.78 -22.15
N ASP A 789 22.95 -12.59 -22.23
CA ASP A 789 23.92 -12.53 -23.32
C ASP A 789 23.26 -12.93 -24.67
N GLN A 790 22.42 -13.97 -24.70
CA GLN A 790 21.66 -14.39 -25.88
C GLN A 790 20.69 -13.32 -26.37
N LEU A 791 19.91 -12.72 -25.44
CA LEU A 791 19.00 -11.61 -25.74
C LEU A 791 19.74 -10.46 -26.44
N MET A 792 20.88 -10.06 -25.90
CA MET A 792 21.60 -8.90 -26.43
C MET A 792 22.28 -9.21 -27.76
N GLU A 793 22.76 -10.45 -27.96
CA GLU A 793 23.27 -10.90 -29.26
C GLU A 793 22.17 -10.88 -30.33
N LEU A 794 21.01 -11.47 -30.03
CA LEU A 794 19.86 -11.47 -30.95
C LEU A 794 19.38 -10.05 -31.24
N THR A 795 19.29 -9.21 -30.20
CA THR A 795 18.89 -7.80 -30.35
C THR A 795 19.84 -7.03 -31.26
N ARG A 796 21.16 -7.18 -31.06
CA ARG A 796 22.17 -6.57 -31.95
C ARG A 796 21.99 -7.07 -33.38
N LYS A 797 21.90 -8.39 -33.58
CA LYS A 797 21.73 -9.00 -34.91
C LYS A 797 20.50 -8.45 -35.63
N ILE A 798 19.34 -8.44 -34.99
CA ILE A 798 18.08 -7.97 -35.59
C ILE A 798 18.16 -6.50 -35.96
N ILE A 799 18.59 -5.63 -35.03
CA ILE A 799 18.69 -4.19 -35.30
C ILE A 799 19.63 -3.96 -36.48
N THR A 800 20.79 -4.60 -36.47
CA THR A 800 21.79 -4.47 -37.54
C THR A 800 21.24 -4.96 -38.89
N GLU A 801 20.61 -6.13 -38.96
CA GLU A 801 20.06 -6.67 -40.22
C GLU A 801 18.93 -5.80 -40.79
N LYS A 802 18.01 -5.35 -39.94
CA LYS A 802 16.82 -4.59 -40.34
C LYS A 802 17.10 -3.12 -40.65
N THR A 803 18.22 -2.58 -40.18
CA THR A 803 18.65 -1.22 -40.51
C THR A 803 19.69 -1.17 -41.64
N LYS A 804 20.31 -2.31 -42.00
CA LYS A 804 21.29 -2.42 -43.11
C LYS A 804 20.70 -2.27 -44.51
N SER A 805 19.52 -2.82 -44.81
CA SER A 805 18.98 -2.89 -46.18
C SER A 805 18.54 -1.56 -46.80
N GLN A 806 18.42 -0.48 -46.01
CA GLN A 806 18.16 0.88 -46.52
C GLN A 806 19.45 1.73 -46.69
N SER A 807 20.63 1.13 -46.51
CA SER A 807 21.91 1.83 -46.32
C SER A 807 22.97 1.59 -47.40
N VAL A 808 22.63 0.94 -48.53
CA VAL A 808 23.62 0.67 -49.61
C VAL A 808 24.06 1.96 -50.31
N ASP A 809 23.26 3.04 -50.28
CA ASP A 809 23.58 4.29 -50.99
C ASP A 809 24.32 5.35 -50.14
N LYS A 810 24.46 5.16 -48.82
CA LYS A 810 25.19 6.09 -47.93
C LYS A 810 25.80 5.30 -46.77
N GLY A 811 27.13 5.15 -46.77
CA GLY A 811 27.92 4.38 -45.78
C GLY A 811 27.32 4.38 -44.37
N CYS A 812 27.06 3.18 -43.86
CA CYS A 812 26.25 2.97 -42.66
C CYS A 812 27.00 3.32 -41.37
N PRO A 813 26.46 4.17 -40.46
CA PRO A 813 27.03 4.42 -39.13
C PRO A 813 26.52 3.45 -38.04
N MET A 814 26.01 2.27 -38.39
CA MET A 814 25.45 1.28 -37.43
C MET A 814 26.41 0.11 -37.12
N ASP A 815 27.63 0.12 -37.67
CA ASP A 815 28.70 -0.75 -37.18
C ASP A 815 29.11 -0.38 -35.72
N ASP A 816 28.64 0.78 -35.23
CA ASP A 816 28.90 1.35 -33.90
C ASP A 816 27.77 1.10 -32.88
N LEU A 817 27.03 -0.02 -32.91
CA LEU A 817 26.29 -0.42 -31.68
C LEU A 817 27.35 -0.66 -30.59
N VAL A 818 27.57 0.34 -29.74
CA VAL A 818 28.62 0.42 -28.70
C VAL A 818 28.35 -0.54 -27.52
N LEU A 819 28.04 -1.79 -27.83
CA LEU A 819 27.91 -2.89 -26.88
C LEU A 819 29.07 -3.89 -27.05
N HIS A 820 30.26 -3.37 -27.35
CA HIS A 820 31.54 -4.09 -27.31
C HIS A 820 32.20 -3.95 -25.94
#